data_AF-B0RZP2-F1
#
_entry.id   AF-B0RZP2-F1
#
_cell.length_a   1.000
_cell.length_b   1.000
_cell.length_c   1.000
_cell.angle_alpha   90.00
_cell.angle_beta   90.00
_cell.angle_gamma   90.00
#
_symmetry.space_group_name_H-M   'P 1'
#
loop_
_entity.id
_entity.type
_entity.pdbx_description
1 polymer ?
#
loop_
_entity_poly.entity_id
_entity_poly.type
_entity_poly.pdbx_seq_one_letter_code
_entity_poly.pdbx_strand_id
1 'polypeptide(L)'
;MNTKLLKKVLASTLALSMILPIGVVNADKQNTQQKEKSQQTTRISGKDRITTSVEISKSAYTTSENVVLASGFNFADALSAGQLASALDAPLLLSSQDKLDSQTKNEIERLKAKKVFVVGGDNAISKTGIDTTLKSEKIDVTRLEGQDRYSTSQKVMEKTKEIINPEYLLIASGKNFPDALAATGFFVNHKSVMVLSDGLTYPQSNLQEIAIGGKNQLPLKGFKGKRVSGKDRYETALEIAKLSFDKNNNAILASGQVFADSLSAVSLTKKHNAPIILTQSNSLTENAKKYLNGKNVFIVGGEKTVVNKIMTNITAEERAKIASFNLEEEIEKVLAKKKNNDNINLEKEIERILAKNQAYQNLIIKQEVEKALSGKQIGQSVDLEKEIEKILDKKQSNQNIDLEKEINRVITKRRLKDSIDGGEKTIANAKKKIVQYNDELKKYKENPNYIKKQELKLKKMQEETEQYEERYKSEKADAIKKLEEVNKNISLLDYRLKEGAFAFFKWAGEKYPEYKQDADKALSILNEYYKKGDVKKTSGDATSYENLLASFDLYNQLNKVKRDFNYHDVDTNLTIMAKAMVSCNRNVYSSNKNTFSITEDLYSGEKNPIEYWYNDGKAVLDELKKIEGKYYNYPEYIAKDLARKEYKRIHGKESVIGILVELLYSDDNFIAIARNTSKNSSYNTFCLNAESDEVSEKPKSKHEKHDWNFDKYKRVTDEYYLLHDKEDAENWIKRVESDKKEREKEMEDLKNHEDYETHRIRELIKITEDDIARWEKEIQKDKQTYEKLK
;
A
#
# COMPACT_ATOMS: atom_id res chain seq x y z
N MET A 1 -60.80 7.09 -54.76
CA MET A 1 -60.28 6.57 -53.47
C MET A 1 -61.21 5.47 -52.98
N ASN A 2 -60.69 4.26 -52.77
CA ASN A 2 -61.50 3.07 -52.47
C ASN A 2 -62.01 3.11 -51.01
N THR A 3 -63.33 3.12 -50.81
CA THR A 3 -63.99 3.28 -49.50
C THR A 3 -63.69 2.18 -48.50
N LYS A 4 -63.17 1.02 -48.95
CA LYS A 4 -62.63 -0.04 -48.09
C LYS A 4 -61.29 0.32 -47.44
N LEU A 5 -60.43 1.08 -48.13
CA LEU A 5 -59.13 1.52 -47.62
C LEU A 5 -59.31 2.62 -46.56
N LEU A 6 -60.25 3.56 -46.80
CA LEU A 6 -60.61 4.61 -45.86
C LEU A 6 -61.24 4.05 -44.56
N LYS A 7 -62.05 2.99 -44.65
CA LYS A 7 -62.61 2.28 -43.48
C LYS A 7 -61.56 1.52 -42.67
N LYS A 8 -60.53 0.97 -43.31
CA LYS A 8 -59.39 0.33 -42.61
C LYS A 8 -58.49 1.35 -41.92
N VAL A 9 -58.28 2.52 -42.54
CA VAL A 9 -57.50 3.62 -41.96
C VAL A 9 -58.27 4.30 -40.81
N LEU A 10 -59.59 4.51 -40.94
CA LEU A 10 -60.44 5.11 -39.90
C LEU A 10 -60.62 4.21 -38.66
N ALA A 11 -60.63 2.88 -38.85
CA ALA A 11 -60.66 1.93 -37.73
C ALA A 11 -59.34 1.90 -36.94
N SER A 12 -58.21 2.24 -37.58
CA SER A 12 -56.92 2.40 -36.88
C SER A 12 -56.75 3.77 -36.21
N THR A 13 -57.24 4.87 -36.80
CA THR A 13 -57.06 6.23 -36.25
C THR A 13 -58.00 6.57 -35.08
N LEU A 14 -59.14 5.88 -34.92
CA LEU A 14 -60.03 6.07 -33.75
C LEU A 14 -59.44 5.54 -32.44
N ALA A 15 -58.32 4.80 -32.48
CA ALA A 15 -57.62 4.32 -31.30
C ALA A 15 -56.49 5.26 -30.82
N LEU A 16 -56.13 6.32 -31.57
CA LEU A 16 -54.96 7.16 -31.27
C LEU A 16 -55.22 8.65 -30.98
N SER A 17 -56.49 9.09 -30.87
CA SER A 17 -56.79 10.50 -30.55
C SER A 17 -56.70 10.88 -29.06
N MET A 18 -56.04 10.10 -28.21
CA MET A 18 -55.68 10.53 -26.86
C MET A 18 -54.17 10.36 -26.69
N ILE A 19 -53.54 11.47 -26.28
CA ILE A 19 -52.13 11.64 -25.89
C ILE A 19 -51.26 12.27 -26.97
N LEU A 20 -51.12 13.61 -26.92
CA LEU A 20 -49.82 14.32 -26.78
C LEU A 20 -50.09 15.76 -26.24
N PRO A 21 -49.13 16.37 -25.51
CA PRO A 21 -48.53 17.59 -26.06
C PRO A 21 -46.97 17.60 -26.01
N ILE A 22 -46.41 17.58 -27.22
CA ILE A 22 -45.35 18.40 -27.85
C ILE A 22 -44.30 19.10 -26.95
N GLY A 23 -43.03 18.86 -27.28
CA GLY A 23 -41.87 19.72 -26.98
C GLY A 23 -40.76 19.56 -28.03
N VAL A 24 -40.56 20.63 -28.81
CA VAL A 24 -39.72 20.84 -30.01
C VAL A 24 -38.20 20.78 -29.73
N VAL A 25 -37.33 20.37 -30.69
CA VAL A 25 -36.19 21.12 -31.30
C VAL A 25 -35.59 20.37 -32.52
N ASN A 26 -35.41 21.10 -33.64
CA ASN A 26 -34.75 20.75 -34.90
C ASN A 26 -33.23 20.47 -34.80
N ALA A 27 -32.67 19.65 -35.72
CA ALA A 27 -31.62 20.06 -36.67
C ALA A 27 -31.07 18.88 -37.51
N ASP A 28 -31.38 18.89 -38.80
CA ASP A 28 -30.49 18.72 -39.96
C ASP A 28 -29.21 17.85 -39.87
N LYS A 29 -29.13 16.77 -40.67
CA LYS A 29 -28.31 16.70 -41.91
C LYS A 29 -28.19 15.29 -42.52
N GLN A 30 -28.50 15.28 -43.81
CA GLN A 30 -27.87 14.62 -44.97
C GLN A 30 -27.11 13.29 -44.83
N ASN A 31 -27.55 12.37 -45.69
CA ASN A 31 -27.07 11.02 -45.93
C ASN A 31 -25.87 11.03 -46.91
N THR A 32 -24.88 10.15 -46.70
CA THR A 32 -23.98 9.73 -47.78
C THR A 32 -23.60 8.26 -47.59
N GLN A 33 -23.86 7.46 -48.62
CA GLN A 33 -23.50 6.05 -48.72
C GLN A 33 -21.97 5.90 -48.81
N GLN A 34 -21.39 4.98 -48.04
CA GLN A 34 -20.02 4.48 -48.25
C GLN A 34 -19.99 2.95 -48.26
N LYS A 35 -19.33 2.40 -49.29
CA LYS A 35 -18.95 0.99 -49.47
C LYS A 35 -18.25 0.44 -48.21
N GLU A 36 -18.82 -0.59 -47.60
CA GLU A 36 -18.21 -1.25 -46.44
C GLU A 36 -17.05 -2.18 -46.85
N LYS A 37 -15.91 -1.98 -46.19
CA LYS A 37 -14.71 -2.83 -46.22
C LYS A 37 -15.02 -4.10 -45.42
N SER A 38 -14.75 -5.30 -45.95
CA SER A 38 -15.07 -6.56 -45.26
C SER A 38 -14.36 -6.66 -43.91
N GLN A 39 -15.12 -6.62 -42.82
CA GLN A 39 -14.62 -6.70 -41.45
C GLN A 39 -14.13 -8.11 -41.10
N GLN A 40 -12.83 -8.26 -40.82
CA GLN A 40 -12.23 -9.54 -40.39
C GLN A 40 -12.36 -9.71 -38.88
N THR A 41 -12.89 -10.85 -38.43
CA THR A 41 -13.00 -11.19 -37.01
C THR A 41 -12.17 -12.43 -36.70
N THR A 42 -11.33 -12.37 -35.67
CA THR A 42 -10.47 -13.47 -35.22
C THR A 42 -10.69 -13.71 -33.74
N ARG A 43 -10.98 -14.94 -33.33
CA ARG A 43 -11.10 -15.31 -31.91
C ARG A 43 -9.78 -15.89 -31.40
N ILE A 44 -9.37 -15.46 -30.22
CA ILE A 44 -8.22 -16.00 -29.50
C ILE A 44 -8.71 -16.45 -28.12
N SER A 45 -8.68 -17.76 -27.88
CA SER A 45 -9.23 -18.36 -26.66
C SER A 45 -8.59 -19.71 -26.37
N GLY A 46 -8.36 -19.99 -25.10
CA GLY A 46 -8.04 -21.32 -24.58
C GLY A 46 -9.24 -21.97 -23.88
N LYS A 47 -9.00 -23.14 -23.30
CA LYS A 47 -9.99 -23.85 -22.47
C LYS A 47 -10.24 -23.16 -21.12
N ASP A 48 -9.29 -22.36 -20.68
CA ASP A 48 -9.27 -21.62 -19.42
C ASP A 48 -8.41 -20.35 -19.57
N ARG A 49 -8.38 -19.50 -18.55
CA ARG A 49 -7.63 -18.24 -18.54
C ARG A 49 -6.13 -18.39 -18.79
N ILE A 50 -5.53 -19.47 -18.28
CA ILE A 50 -4.09 -19.73 -18.41
C ILE A 50 -3.79 -20.03 -19.88
N THR A 51 -4.52 -20.97 -20.47
CA THR A 51 -4.39 -21.31 -21.88
C THR A 51 -4.78 -20.15 -22.80
N THR A 52 -5.78 -19.34 -22.46
CA THR A 52 -6.09 -18.10 -23.19
C THR A 52 -4.88 -17.15 -23.19
N SER A 53 -4.17 -16.99 -22.06
CA SER A 53 -2.95 -16.17 -22.01
C SER A 53 -1.82 -16.72 -22.89
N VAL A 54 -1.69 -18.04 -22.98
CA VAL A 54 -0.73 -18.72 -23.86
C VAL A 54 -1.08 -18.52 -25.34
N GLU A 55 -2.35 -18.67 -25.72
CA GLU A 55 -2.79 -18.46 -27.12
C GLU A 55 -2.65 -16.99 -27.53
N ILE A 56 -2.90 -16.06 -26.62
CA ILE A 56 -2.58 -14.64 -26.83
C ILE A 56 -1.07 -14.45 -27.08
N SER A 57 -0.22 -15.03 -26.24
CA SER A 57 1.23 -14.95 -26.40
C SER A 57 1.69 -15.50 -27.76
N LYS A 58 1.24 -16.69 -28.16
CA LYS A 58 1.56 -17.29 -29.47
C LYS A 58 1.14 -16.43 -30.64
N SER A 59 -0.03 -15.79 -30.55
CA SER A 59 -0.53 -14.93 -31.62
C SER A 59 0.26 -13.62 -31.73
N ALA A 60 0.83 -13.13 -30.62
CA ALA A 60 1.50 -11.83 -30.57
C ALA A 60 3.03 -11.92 -30.70
N TYR A 61 3.65 -13.01 -30.24
CA TYR A 61 5.09 -13.13 -30.10
C TYR A 61 5.62 -14.47 -30.62
N THR A 62 6.56 -14.41 -31.55
CA THR A 62 7.32 -15.61 -31.95
C THR A 62 8.38 -15.95 -30.90
N THR A 63 9.07 -14.94 -30.38
CA THR A 63 10.07 -15.02 -29.29
C THR A 63 9.94 -13.79 -28.40
N SER A 64 10.39 -13.88 -27.14
CA SER A 64 10.49 -12.72 -26.23
C SER A 64 11.55 -13.00 -25.18
N GLU A 65 12.51 -12.07 -25.00
CA GLU A 65 13.54 -12.22 -23.96
C GLU A 65 12.97 -12.04 -22.55
N ASN A 66 11.91 -11.23 -22.43
CA ASN A 66 11.23 -10.94 -21.17
C ASN A 66 9.83 -11.55 -21.16
N VAL A 67 9.37 -12.01 -19.99
CA VAL A 67 7.99 -12.41 -19.74
C VAL A 67 7.51 -11.74 -18.46
N VAL A 68 6.27 -11.26 -18.46
CA VAL A 68 5.62 -10.83 -17.22
C VAL A 68 4.64 -11.91 -16.79
N LEU A 69 4.74 -12.37 -15.55
CA LEU A 69 3.96 -13.45 -14.98
C LEU A 69 3.09 -12.92 -13.85
N ALA A 70 1.78 -13.14 -13.92
CA ALA A 70 0.83 -12.74 -12.88
C ALA A 70 -0.17 -13.86 -12.54
N SER A 71 -0.90 -13.71 -11.43
CA SER A 71 -1.92 -14.68 -11.05
C SER A 71 -3.09 -14.63 -12.02
N GLY A 72 -3.54 -15.79 -12.50
CA GLY A 72 -4.77 -15.88 -13.27
C GLY A 72 -6.03 -15.68 -12.42
N PHE A 73 -5.93 -15.82 -11.10
CA PHE A 73 -7.09 -15.93 -10.21
C PHE A 73 -7.33 -14.65 -9.40
N ASN A 74 -6.32 -13.79 -9.25
CA ASN A 74 -6.43 -12.46 -8.67
C ASN A 74 -6.18 -11.38 -9.73
N PHE A 75 -7.22 -10.64 -10.11
CA PHE A 75 -7.15 -9.70 -11.23
C PHE A 75 -6.23 -8.49 -10.96
N ALA A 76 -6.09 -8.03 -9.72
CA ALA A 76 -5.48 -6.73 -9.44
C ALA A 76 -3.99 -6.69 -9.83
N ASP A 77 -3.28 -7.77 -9.52
CA ASP A 77 -1.85 -7.90 -9.85
C ASP A 77 -1.66 -8.00 -11.37
N ALA A 78 -2.50 -8.76 -12.06
CA ALA A 78 -2.46 -8.88 -13.52
C ALA A 78 -2.80 -7.57 -14.25
N LEU A 79 -3.78 -6.81 -13.76
CA LEU A 79 -4.10 -5.47 -14.30
C LEU A 79 -2.91 -4.52 -14.16
N SER A 80 -2.25 -4.56 -13.00
CA SER A 80 -1.07 -3.74 -12.73
C SER A 80 0.11 -4.17 -13.60
N ALA A 81 0.29 -5.48 -13.79
CA ALA A 81 1.35 -6.08 -14.60
C ALA A 81 1.31 -5.67 -16.08
N GLY A 82 0.13 -5.34 -16.61
CA GLY A 82 -0.03 -4.98 -18.03
C GLY A 82 0.80 -3.78 -18.47
N GLN A 83 1.03 -2.79 -17.58
CA GLN A 83 1.87 -1.64 -17.90
C GLN A 83 3.34 -2.03 -18.12
N LEU A 84 3.85 -2.95 -17.30
CA LEU A 84 5.20 -3.45 -17.39
C LEU A 84 5.36 -4.34 -18.63
N ALA A 85 4.37 -5.19 -18.92
CA ALA A 85 4.35 -6.01 -20.12
C ALA A 85 4.38 -5.14 -21.40
N SER A 86 3.60 -4.06 -21.42
CA SER A 86 3.61 -3.09 -22.54
C SER A 86 4.95 -2.36 -22.67
N ALA A 87 5.55 -1.95 -21.56
CA ALA A 87 6.83 -1.24 -21.53
C ALA A 87 8.01 -2.11 -21.99
N LEU A 88 7.98 -3.40 -21.66
CA LEU A 88 8.99 -4.38 -22.05
C LEU A 88 8.77 -4.98 -23.45
N ASP A 89 7.65 -4.66 -24.11
CA ASP A 89 7.16 -5.35 -25.31
C ASP A 89 7.16 -6.88 -25.13
N ALA A 90 6.60 -7.33 -24.00
CA ALA A 90 6.64 -8.71 -23.53
C ALA A 90 5.22 -9.29 -23.35
N PRO A 91 5.05 -10.62 -23.47
CA PRO A 91 3.78 -11.26 -23.16
C PRO A 91 3.50 -11.24 -21.64
N LEU A 92 2.23 -10.99 -21.32
CA LEU A 92 1.68 -11.21 -19.98
C LEU A 92 1.07 -12.62 -19.92
N LEU A 93 1.77 -13.53 -19.25
CA LEU A 93 1.31 -14.89 -19.00
C LEU A 93 0.67 -15.01 -17.61
N LEU A 94 -0.26 -15.96 -17.48
CA LEU A 94 -0.96 -16.24 -16.23
C LEU A 94 -0.54 -17.59 -15.67
N SER A 95 -0.50 -17.72 -14.35
CA SER A 95 -0.31 -19.00 -13.66
C SER A 95 -1.29 -19.16 -12.50
N SER A 96 -1.44 -20.41 -12.05
CA SER A 96 -2.02 -20.76 -10.77
C SER A 96 -1.13 -20.29 -9.61
N GLN A 97 -1.72 -20.19 -8.42
CA GLN A 97 -1.03 -19.70 -7.23
C GLN A 97 0.15 -20.60 -6.84
N ASP A 98 -0.06 -21.91 -6.70
CA ASP A 98 0.89 -22.79 -6.01
C ASP A 98 1.93 -23.43 -6.94
N LYS A 99 1.79 -23.27 -8.26
CA LYS A 99 2.67 -23.91 -9.24
C LYS A 99 2.75 -23.14 -10.55
N LEU A 100 3.88 -23.27 -11.22
CA LEU A 100 4.02 -22.87 -12.61
C LEU A 100 3.28 -23.89 -13.49
N ASP A 101 2.14 -23.50 -14.05
CA ASP A 101 1.37 -24.40 -14.91
C ASP A 101 2.18 -24.82 -16.13
N SER A 102 2.09 -26.11 -16.49
CA SER A 102 2.87 -26.69 -17.60
C SER A 102 2.71 -25.93 -18.91
N GLN A 103 1.52 -25.39 -19.17
CA GLN A 103 1.23 -24.60 -20.37
C GLN A 103 1.99 -23.28 -20.36
N THR A 104 2.07 -22.63 -19.19
CA THR A 104 2.81 -21.38 -19.01
C THR A 104 4.31 -21.62 -19.09
N LYS A 105 4.80 -22.69 -18.45
CA LYS A 105 6.20 -23.10 -18.55
C LYS A 105 6.61 -23.36 -20.00
N ASN A 106 5.87 -24.19 -20.73
CA ASN A 106 6.16 -24.52 -22.12
C ASN A 106 6.14 -23.27 -23.01
N GLU A 107 5.29 -22.29 -22.70
CA GLU A 107 5.26 -21.03 -23.43
C GLU A 107 6.47 -20.15 -23.14
N ILE A 108 6.94 -20.09 -21.89
CA ILE A 108 8.20 -19.42 -21.51
C ILE A 108 9.38 -20.03 -22.26
N GLU A 109 9.45 -21.36 -22.36
CA GLU A 109 10.47 -22.08 -23.12
C GLU A 109 10.37 -21.79 -24.63
N ARG A 110 9.16 -21.84 -25.21
CA ARG A 110 8.91 -21.53 -26.62
C ARG A 110 9.36 -20.11 -26.99
N LEU A 111 9.12 -19.16 -26.09
CA LEU A 111 9.52 -17.76 -26.25
C LEU A 111 11.04 -17.56 -26.15
N LYS A 112 11.77 -18.54 -25.59
CA LYS A 112 13.19 -18.45 -25.24
C LYS A 112 13.47 -17.31 -24.26
N ALA A 113 12.58 -17.15 -23.28
CA ALA A 113 12.70 -16.07 -22.30
C ALA A 113 13.92 -16.27 -21.40
N LYS A 114 14.65 -15.17 -21.16
CA LYS A 114 15.81 -15.12 -20.27
C LYS A 114 15.44 -14.55 -18.91
N LYS A 115 14.41 -13.71 -18.86
CA LYS A 115 13.98 -13.01 -17.65
C LYS A 115 12.47 -13.06 -17.48
N VAL A 116 12.03 -13.40 -16.28
CA VAL A 116 10.62 -13.41 -15.88
C VAL A 116 10.41 -12.41 -14.75
N PHE A 117 9.51 -11.46 -14.97
CA PHE A 117 9.02 -10.53 -13.96
C PHE A 117 7.76 -11.10 -13.32
N VAL A 118 7.86 -11.52 -12.06
CA VAL A 118 6.75 -12.10 -11.32
C VAL A 118 6.02 -11.01 -10.56
N VAL A 119 4.73 -10.81 -10.82
CA VAL A 119 3.91 -9.75 -10.21
C VAL A 119 2.88 -10.37 -9.26
N GLY A 120 2.99 -10.00 -7.99
CA GLY A 120 2.14 -10.51 -6.91
C GLY A 120 2.95 -11.15 -5.78
N GLY A 121 2.41 -11.04 -4.56
CA GLY A 121 2.99 -11.66 -3.36
C GLY A 121 2.80 -13.17 -3.32
N ASP A 122 3.35 -13.80 -2.28
CA ASP A 122 3.33 -15.26 -2.08
C ASP A 122 1.90 -15.86 -2.10
N ASN A 123 0.91 -15.11 -1.58
CA ASN A 123 -0.51 -15.49 -1.59
C ASN A 123 -1.18 -15.43 -2.98
N ALA A 124 -0.56 -14.76 -3.95
CA ALA A 124 -1.07 -14.68 -5.33
C ALA A 124 -0.31 -15.62 -6.27
N ILE A 125 1.01 -15.74 -6.03
CA ILE A 125 1.95 -16.59 -6.73
C ILE A 125 3.01 -17.05 -5.73
N SER A 126 2.97 -18.33 -5.38
CA SER A 126 3.90 -18.94 -4.43
C SER A 126 5.36 -18.80 -4.88
N LYS A 127 6.21 -18.31 -3.99
CA LYS A 127 7.66 -18.20 -4.18
C LYS A 127 8.28 -19.59 -4.28
N THR A 128 7.88 -20.50 -3.40
CA THR A 128 8.43 -21.86 -3.35
C THR A 128 8.08 -22.66 -4.60
N GLY A 129 6.86 -22.49 -5.14
CA GLY A 129 6.38 -23.20 -6.32
C GLY A 129 6.81 -22.63 -7.67
N ILE A 130 7.03 -21.30 -7.78
CA ILE A 130 7.28 -20.64 -9.08
C ILE A 130 8.70 -20.11 -9.21
N ASP A 131 9.20 -19.36 -8.22
CA ASP A 131 10.54 -18.77 -8.31
C ASP A 131 11.61 -19.87 -8.32
N THR A 132 11.42 -20.92 -7.53
CA THR A 132 12.33 -22.08 -7.50
C THR A 132 12.39 -22.78 -8.85
N THR A 133 11.23 -23.04 -9.48
CA THR A 133 11.16 -23.70 -10.79
C THR A 133 11.83 -22.87 -11.87
N LEU A 134 11.51 -21.59 -11.97
CA LEU A 134 12.10 -20.69 -12.98
C LEU A 134 13.62 -20.56 -12.80
N LYS A 135 14.11 -20.41 -11.56
CA LYS A 135 15.56 -20.35 -11.29
C LYS A 135 16.28 -21.65 -11.63
N SER A 136 15.65 -22.80 -11.39
CA SER A 136 16.22 -24.11 -11.75
C SER A 136 16.43 -24.27 -13.26
N GLU A 137 15.66 -23.53 -14.07
CA GLU A 137 15.76 -23.47 -15.53
C GLU A 137 16.74 -22.37 -16.01
N LYS A 138 17.50 -21.77 -15.10
CA LYS A 138 18.45 -20.67 -15.36
C LYS A 138 17.79 -19.42 -15.95
N ILE A 139 16.52 -19.18 -15.62
CA ILE A 139 15.79 -17.96 -15.96
C ILE A 139 16.01 -16.94 -14.83
N ASP A 140 16.35 -15.70 -15.18
CA ASP A 140 16.44 -14.60 -14.21
C ASP A 140 15.04 -14.21 -13.73
N VAL A 141 14.84 -14.16 -12.41
CA VAL A 141 13.53 -13.90 -11.80
C VAL A 141 13.58 -12.61 -10.99
N THR A 142 12.74 -11.65 -11.36
CA THR A 142 12.53 -10.41 -10.60
C THR A 142 11.09 -10.35 -10.10
N ARG A 143 10.89 -10.38 -8.79
CA ARG A 143 9.55 -10.31 -8.19
C ARG A 143 9.17 -8.89 -7.77
N LEU A 144 7.96 -8.49 -8.13
CA LEU A 144 7.33 -7.21 -7.78
C LEU A 144 6.11 -7.49 -6.91
N GLU A 145 6.25 -7.30 -5.60
CA GLU A 145 5.21 -7.65 -4.61
C GLU A 145 5.09 -6.58 -3.51
N GLY A 146 3.88 -6.19 -3.15
CA GLY A 146 3.57 -5.38 -1.98
C GLY A 146 2.82 -6.16 -0.91
N GLN A 147 2.48 -5.49 0.19
CA GLN A 147 1.63 -6.07 1.25
C GLN A 147 0.19 -6.29 0.78
N ASP A 148 -0.23 -5.55 -0.24
CA ASP A 148 -1.56 -5.61 -0.84
C ASP A 148 -1.52 -5.27 -2.35
N ARG A 149 -2.69 -5.26 -2.99
CA ARG A 149 -2.83 -4.94 -4.42
C ARG A 149 -2.39 -3.52 -4.78
N TYR A 150 -2.49 -2.57 -3.85
CA TYR A 150 -2.19 -1.16 -4.10
C TYR A 150 -0.67 -0.95 -4.07
N SER A 151 -0.01 -1.42 -3.01
CA SER A 151 1.45 -1.42 -2.89
C SER A 151 2.13 -2.29 -3.95
N THR A 152 1.54 -3.41 -4.38
CA THR A 152 2.02 -4.16 -5.54
C THR A 152 1.93 -3.33 -6.82
N SER A 153 0.79 -2.67 -7.07
CA SER A 153 0.64 -1.79 -8.25
C SER A 153 1.65 -0.64 -8.26
N GLN A 154 1.97 -0.07 -7.10
CA GLN A 154 3.00 0.96 -6.96
C GLN A 154 4.39 0.43 -7.33
N LYS A 155 4.78 -0.76 -6.85
CA LYS A 155 6.07 -1.36 -7.22
C LYS A 155 6.17 -1.65 -8.71
N VAL A 156 5.09 -2.10 -9.34
CA VAL A 156 5.05 -2.29 -10.80
C VAL A 156 5.16 -0.95 -11.53
N MET A 157 4.48 0.09 -11.05
CA MET A 157 4.59 1.45 -11.58
C MET A 157 6.03 1.97 -11.49
N GLU A 158 6.68 1.89 -10.33
CA GLU A 158 8.07 2.34 -10.16
C GLU A 158 9.02 1.55 -11.07
N LYS A 159 8.86 0.23 -11.16
CA LYS A 159 9.67 -0.56 -12.09
C LYS A 159 9.45 -0.16 -13.55
N THR A 160 8.24 0.23 -13.90
CA THR A 160 7.90 0.70 -15.25
C THR A 160 8.51 2.07 -15.54
N LYS A 161 8.57 2.97 -14.55
CA LYS A 161 9.26 4.28 -14.64
C LYS A 161 10.76 4.17 -14.90
N GLU A 162 11.39 3.05 -14.54
CA GLU A 162 12.80 2.81 -14.88
C GLU A 162 12.99 2.52 -16.37
N ILE A 163 11.95 2.01 -17.04
CA ILE A 163 11.99 1.57 -18.44
C ILE A 163 11.51 2.70 -19.36
N ILE A 164 10.48 3.41 -18.93
CA ILE A 164 9.90 4.53 -19.68
C ILE A 164 10.03 5.81 -18.84
N ASN A 165 10.20 6.96 -19.49
CA ASN A 165 10.08 8.26 -18.83
C ASN A 165 8.62 8.75 -18.96
N PRO A 166 7.71 8.44 -18.02
CA PRO A 166 6.30 8.74 -18.21
C PRO A 166 6.00 10.23 -18.05
N GLU A 167 4.93 10.65 -18.72
CA GLU A 167 4.35 11.98 -18.63
C GLU A 167 3.00 11.95 -17.87
N TYR A 168 2.34 10.79 -17.87
CA TYR A 168 0.99 10.62 -17.30
C TYR A 168 0.95 9.56 -16.20
N LEU A 169 0.21 9.84 -15.13
CA LEU A 169 -0.18 8.88 -14.09
C LEU A 169 -1.67 8.55 -14.21
N LEU A 170 -1.99 7.32 -14.57
CA LEU A 170 -3.35 6.81 -14.57
C LEU A 170 -3.71 6.28 -13.18
N ILE A 171 -4.87 6.69 -12.68
CA ILE A 171 -5.40 6.27 -11.39
C ILE A 171 -6.68 5.49 -11.66
N ALA A 172 -6.65 4.17 -11.43
CA ALA A 172 -7.78 3.28 -11.65
C ALA A 172 -8.20 2.58 -10.35
N SER A 173 -9.46 2.15 -10.25
CA SER A 173 -9.93 1.44 -9.04
C SER A 173 -9.30 0.05 -8.94
N GLY A 174 -8.75 -0.30 -7.77
CA GLY A 174 -8.34 -1.67 -7.45
C GLY A 174 -9.50 -2.55 -6.94
N LYS A 175 -10.70 -1.99 -6.76
CA LYS A 175 -11.90 -2.69 -6.28
C LYS A 175 -12.69 -3.35 -7.40
N ASN A 176 -12.51 -2.91 -8.64
CA ASN A 176 -13.20 -3.43 -9.82
C ASN A 176 -12.26 -3.43 -11.03
N PHE A 177 -12.47 -4.31 -12.01
CA PHE A 177 -11.52 -4.57 -13.09
C PHE A 177 -11.76 -3.84 -14.44
N PRO A 178 -13.00 -3.55 -14.90
CA PRO A 178 -13.24 -3.18 -16.30
C PRO A 178 -12.51 -1.91 -16.77
N ASP A 179 -12.58 -0.86 -15.95
CA ASP A 179 -12.01 0.44 -16.29
C ASP A 179 -10.47 0.38 -16.32
N ALA A 180 -9.86 -0.30 -15.35
CA ALA A 180 -8.42 -0.55 -15.29
C ALA A 180 -7.93 -1.46 -16.43
N LEU A 181 -8.73 -2.45 -16.84
CA LEU A 181 -8.42 -3.29 -17.99
C LEU A 181 -8.41 -2.46 -19.28
N ALA A 182 -9.44 -1.65 -19.51
CA ALA A 182 -9.50 -0.79 -20.68
C ALA A 182 -8.39 0.28 -20.68
N ALA A 183 -7.99 0.76 -19.49
CA ALA A 183 -6.89 1.73 -19.32
C ALA A 183 -5.56 1.24 -19.91
N THR A 184 -5.38 -0.08 -20.06
CA THR A 184 -4.17 -0.64 -20.69
C THR A 184 -3.91 -0.11 -22.10
N GLY A 185 -4.94 0.38 -22.80
CA GLY A 185 -4.81 1.06 -24.08
C GLY A 185 -3.94 2.33 -24.03
N PHE A 186 -3.90 3.04 -22.89
CA PHE A 186 -3.06 4.23 -22.74
C PHE A 186 -1.57 3.89 -22.82
N PHE A 187 -1.14 2.72 -22.32
CA PHE A 187 0.27 2.33 -22.29
C PHE A 187 0.92 2.14 -23.67
N VAL A 188 0.11 2.11 -24.74
CA VAL A 188 0.59 1.86 -26.10
C VAL A 188 0.97 3.16 -26.81
N ASN A 189 0.09 4.16 -26.77
CA ASN A 189 0.25 5.42 -27.50
C ASN A 189 0.55 6.63 -26.60
N HIS A 190 0.62 6.43 -25.28
CA HIS A 190 1.01 7.45 -24.33
C HIS A 190 2.11 6.93 -23.40
N LYS A 191 3.05 7.82 -23.05
CA LYS A 191 4.05 7.54 -22.00
C LYS A 191 3.37 7.63 -20.64
N SER A 192 2.63 6.58 -20.29
CA SER A 192 1.80 6.56 -19.09
C SER A 192 2.13 5.35 -18.21
N VAL A 193 2.03 5.56 -16.91
CA VAL A 193 2.04 4.50 -15.90
C VAL A 193 0.72 4.48 -15.15
N MET A 194 0.39 3.39 -14.45
CA MET A 194 -0.87 3.26 -13.71
C MET A 194 -0.63 2.76 -12.29
N VAL A 195 -1.42 3.31 -11.37
CA VAL A 195 -1.55 2.81 -9.99
C VAL A 195 -2.99 2.46 -9.69
N LEU A 196 -3.19 1.40 -8.90
CA LEU A 196 -4.51 1.03 -8.39
C LEU A 196 -4.81 1.81 -7.10
N SER A 197 -6.02 2.32 -7.00
CA SER A 197 -6.53 3.08 -5.86
C SER A 197 -7.65 2.32 -5.15
N ASP A 198 -7.74 2.47 -3.83
CA ASP A 198 -8.87 2.03 -3.02
C ASP A 198 -10.14 2.91 -3.24
N GLY A 199 -10.07 3.92 -4.11
CA GLY A 199 -11.11 4.90 -4.39
C GLY A 199 -10.87 6.26 -3.75
N LEU A 200 -10.04 6.32 -2.71
CA LEU A 200 -9.78 7.52 -1.93
C LEU A 200 -8.33 7.99 -2.07
N THR A 201 -7.39 7.06 -2.05
CA THR A 201 -5.95 7.35 -1.96
C THR A 201 -5.18 6.84 -3.17
N TYR A 202 -4.11 7.55 -3.50
CA TYR A 202 -3.10 7.18 -4.49
C TYR A 202 -1.82 7.97 -4.17
N PRO A 203 -0.62 7.49 -4.57
CA PRO A 203 0.63 8.19 -4.29
C PRO A 203 0.70 9.51 -5.06
N GLN A 204 1.18 10.56 -4.37
CA GLN A 204 1.40 11.86 -4.98
C GLN A 204 2.45 11.76 -6.09
N SER A 205 2.25 12.50 -7.18
CA SER A 205 3.13 12.49 -8.33
C SER A 205 3.23 13.87 -8.97
N ASN A 206 4.37 14.13 -9.62
CA ASN A 206 4.57 15.30 -10.49
C ASN A 206 4.08 15.05 -11.94
N LEU A 207 3.59 13.84 -12.25
CA LEU A 207 3.06 13.49 -13.56
C LEU A 207 1.67 14.09 -13.78
N GLN A 208 1.24 14.19 -15.04
CA GLN A 208 -0.12 14.59 -15.36
C GLN A 208 -1.11 13.49 -14.97
N GLU A 209 -1.91 13.75 -13.95
CA GLU A 209 -2.81 12.76 -13.37
C GLU A 209 -4.11 12.60 -14.17
N ILE A 210 -4.49 11.35 -14.44
CA ILE A 210 -5.72 10.98 -15.12
C ILE A 210 -6.47 9.92 -14.31
N ALA A 211 -7.64 10.25 -13.78
CA ALA A 211 -8.53 9.28 -13.16
C ALA A 211 -9.31 8.50 -14.24
N ILE A 212 -9.23 7.17 -14.21
CA ILE A 212 -9.94 6.27 -15.11
C ILE A 212 -11.13 5.66 -14.37
N GLY A 213 -12.34 6.12 -14.72
CA GLY A 213 -13.60 5.67 -14.11
C GLY A 213 -14.38 6.80 -13.42
N GLY A 214 -15.66 6.52 -13.18
CA GLY A 214 -16.61 7.50 -12.63
C GLY A 214 -16.35 7.87 -11.16
N LYS A 215 -16.88 9.03 -10.73
CA LYS A 215 -16.73 9.54 -9.35
C LYS A 215 -17.26 8.59 -8.27
N ASN A 216 -18.20 7.71 -8.59
CA ASN A 216 -18.72 6.73 -7.63
C ASN A 216 -17.69 5.66 -7.25
N GLN A 217 -16.82 5.27 -8.18
CA GLN A 217 -15.77 4.26 -7.93
C GLN A 217 -14.44 4.91 -7.51
N LEU A 218 -14.16 6.11 -8.01
CA LEU A 218 -12.98 6.91 -7.69
C LEU A 218 -13.39 8.32 -7.26
N PRO A 219 -13.97 8.49 -6.05
CA PRO A 219 -14.30 9.81 -5.51
C PRO A 219 -13.14 10.79 -5.53
N LEU A 220 -11.95 10.34 -5.10
CA LEU A 220 -10.69 11.11 -5.06
C LEU A 220 -10.92 12.58 -4.63
N LYS A 221 -11.32 12.79 -3.37
CA LYS A 221 -11.69 14.14 -2.87
C LYS A 221 -10.57 15.14 -3.16
N GLY A 222 -10.91 16.26 -3.82
CA GLY A 222 -9.95 17.31 -4.16
C GLY A 222 -9.07 17.02 -5.39
N PHE A 223 -9.31 15.93 -6.13
CA PHE A 223 -8.60 15.62 -7.37
C PHE A 223 -8.81 16.70 -8.44
N LYS A 224 -7.70 17.22 -8.99
CA LYS A 224 -7.68 18.29 -10.00
C LYS A 224 -7.25 17.81 -11.39
N GLY A 225 -6.81 16.57 -11.53
CA GLY A 225 -6.39 15.99 -12.80
C GLY A 225 -7.55 15.73 -13.76
N LYS A 226 -7.23 15.21 -14.96
CA LYS A 226 -8.23 14.87 -15.97
C LYS A 226 -8.99 13.61 -15.54
N ARG A 227 -10.26 13.49 -15.91
CA ARG A 227 -11.03 12.25 -15.72
C ARG A 227 -11.48 11.71 -17.07
N VAL A 228 -11.30 10.40 -17.26
CA VAL A 228 -11.83 9.65 -18.41
C VAL A 228 -12.83 8.63 -17.85
N SER A 229 -14.11 8.80 -18.19
CA SER A 229 -15.19 7.95 -17.70
C SER A 229 -16.41 8.05 -18.61
N GLY A 230 -17.11 6.94 -18.78
CA GLY A 230 -18.45 6.89 -19.38
C GLY A 230 -19.55 6.69 -18.35
N LYS A 231 -20.79 6.58 -18.83
CA LYS A 231 -21.97 6.25 -18.00
C LYS A 231 -21.88 4.84 -17.38
N ASP A 232 -21.12 3.96 -18.02
CA ASP A 232 -20.87 2.58 -17.60
C ASP A 232 -19.48 2.13 -18.10
N ARG A 233 -19.10 0.89 -17.76
CA ARG A 233 -17.81 0.29 -18.14
C ARG A 233 -17.57 0.19 -19.65
N TYR A 234 -18.65 0.08 -20.44
CA TYR A 234 -18.56 -0.08 -21.89
C TYR A 234 -18.26 1.26 -22.55
N GLU A 235 -18.96 2.31 -22.12
CA GLU A 235 -18.66 3.67 -22.56
C GLU A 235 -17.30 4.17 -22.05
N THR A 236 -16.90 3.86 -20.80
CA THR A 236 -15.54 4.19 -20.32
C THR A 236 -14.47 3.59 -21.22
N ALA A 237 -14.59 2.30 -21.58
CA ALA A 237 -13.66 1.64 -22.49
C ALA A 237 -13.62 2.31 -23.88
N LEU A 238 -14.78 2.74 -24.37
CA LEU A 238 -14.86 3.43 -25.65
C LEU A 238 -14.24 4.83 -25.61
N GLU A 239 -14.41 5.59 -24.53
CA GLU A 239 -13.76 6.89 -24.36
C GLU A 239 -12.24 6.76 -24.30
N ILE A 240 -11.73 5.74 -23.62
CA ILE A 240 -10.29 5.40 -23.61
C ILE A 240 -9.81 5.07 -25.03
N ALA A 241 -10.60 4.28 -25.78
CA ALA A 241 -10.28 3.90 -27.16
C ALA A 241 -10.21 5.12 -28.08
N LYS A 242 -11.20 6.01 -28.04
CA LYS A 242 -11.21 7.25 -28.85
C LYS A 242 -10.04 8.16 -28.53
N LEU A 243 -9.72 8.32 -27.24
CA LEU A 243 -8.61 9.17 -26.80
C LEU A 243 -7.23 8.63 -27.22
N SER A 244 -7.06 7.30 -27.25
CA SER A 244 -5.76 6.67 -27.48
C SER A 244 -5.56 6.09 -28.88
N PHE A 245 -6.61 5.93 -29.68
CA PHE A 245 -6.59 5.16 -30.94
C PHE A 245 -7.45 5.79 -32.06
N ASP A 246 -7.42 7.12 -32.19
CA ASP A 246 -8.23 7.89 -33.16
C ASP A 246 -8.08 7.42 -34.64
N LYS A 247 -6.94 6.82 -35.01
CA LYS A 247 -6.65 6.34 -36.39
C LYS A 247 -6.16 4.90 -36.46
N ASN A 248 -6.88 3.98 -35.84
CA ASN A 248 -6.50 2.56 -35.83
C ASN A 248 -7.46 1.67 -36.64
N ASN A 249 -6.95 0.58 -37.21
CA ASN A 249 -7.75 -0.38 -37.98
C ASN A 249 -8.12 -1.64 -37.19
N ASN A 250 -7.70 -1.76 -35.94
CA ASN A 250 -7.82 -2.99 -35.14
C ASN A 250 -8.63 -2.73 -33.86
N ALA A 251 -9.29 -3.72 -33.30
CA ALA A 251 -9.90 -3.60 -31.98
C ALA A 251 -9.88 -4.95 -31.29
N ILE A 252 -9.71 -4.93 -29.98
CA ILE A 252 -9.81 -6.13 -29.16
C ILE A 252 -11.16 -6.10 -28.46
N LEU A 253 -11.97 -7.14 -28.64
CA LEU A 253 -13.27 -7.26 -28.01
C LEU A 253 -13.18 -8.24 -26.85
N ALA A 254 -13.46 -7.77 -25.64
CA ALA A 254 -13.33 -8.54 -24.41
C ALA A 254 -14.58 -8.42 -23.52
N SER A 255 -14.80 -9.38 -22.62
CA SER A 255 -15.95 -9.34 -21.72
C SER A 255 -15.78 -8.24 -20.68
N GLY A 256 -16.79 -7.36 -20.58
CA GLY A 256 -16.91 -6.42 -19.47
C GLY A 256 -17.48 -7.05 -18.20
N GLN A 257 -17.93 -8.30 -18.24
CA GLN A 257 -18.63 -8.97 -17.12
C GLN A 257 -17.72 -9.92 -16.33
N VAL A 258 -16.76 -10.56 -17.01
CA VAL A 258 -15.84 -11.55 -16.43
C VAL A 258 -14.41 -11.24 -16.88
N PHE A 259 -13.46 -11.19 -15.95
CA PHE A 259 -12.07 -10.81 -16.25
C PHE A 259 -11.19 -11.97 -16.75
N ALA A 260 -11.60 -13.22 -16.53
CA ALA A 260 -10.76 -14.41 -16.64
C ALA A 260 -9.91 -14.45 -17.92
N ASP A 261 -10.54 -14.24 -19.08
CA ASP A 261 -9.88 -14.33 -20.38
C ASP A 261 -9.17 -13.04 -20.80
N SER A 262 -9.48 -11.91 -20.16
CA SER A 262 -9.15 -10.58 -20.68
C SER A 262 -7.91 -9.96 -20.06
N LEU A 263 -7.42 -10.48 -18.92
CA LEU A 263 -6.28 -9.90 -18.20
C LEU A 263 -4.99 -9.83 -19.03
N SER A 264 -4.74 -10.82 -19.88
CA SER A 264 -3.56 -10.89 -20.76
C SER A 264 -3.74 -10.15 -22.10
N ALA A 265 -4.92 -9.59 -22.38
CA ALA A 265 -5.25 -8.93 -23.64
C ALA A 265 -4.36 -7.72 -23.95
N VAL A 266 -3.73 -7.12 -22.94
CA VAL A 266 -2.72 -6.04 -23.12
C VAL A 266 -1.60 -6.43 -24.09
N SER A 267 -1.24 -7.71 -24.15
CA SER A 267 -0.27 -8.24 -25.10
C SER A 267 -0.70 -8.01 -26.56
N LEU A 268 -2.00 -8.21 -26.85
CA LEU A 268 -2.58 -7.91 -28.16
C LEU A 268 -2.70 -6.41 -28.38
N THR A 269 -3.04 -5.65 -27.33
CA THR A 269 -3.18 -4.18 -27.40
C THR A 269 -1.87 -3.57 -27.90
N LYS A 270 -0.75 -3.98 -27.29
CA LYS A 270 0.60 -3.57 -27.68
C LYS A 270 0.94 -4.04 -29.10
N LYS A 271 0.75 -5.33 -29.40
CA LYS A 271 1.17 -5.92 -30.68
C LYS A 271 0.41 -5.38 -31.89
N HIS A 272 -0.90 -5.21 -31.76
CA HIS A 272 -1.77 -4.81 -32.86
C HIS A 272 -2.11 -3.32 -32.86
N ASN A 273 -1.52 -2.55 -31.93
CA ASN A 273 -1.87 -1.15 -31.66
C ASN A 273 -3.40 -0.97 -31.62
N ALA A 274 -4.04 -1.71 -30.73
CA ALA A 274 -5.50 -1.87 -30.70
C ALA A 274 -6.08 -1.60 -29.31
N PRO A 275 -7.17 -0.82 -29.20
CA PRO A 275 -7.83 -0.64 -27.92
C PRO A 275 -8.61 -1.89 -27.50
N ILE A 276 -8.81 -2.02 -26.19
CA ILE A 276 -9.76 -2.98 -25.62
C ILE A 276 -11.14 -2.32 -25.56
N ILE A 277 -12.08 -2.88 -26.32
CA ILE A 277 -13.50 -2.57 -26.27
C ILE A 277 -14.18 -3.65 -25.42
N LEU A 278 -14.99 -3.23 -24.46
CA LEU A 278 -15.72 -4.13 -23.58
C LEU A 278 -17.13 -4.38 -24.10
N THR A 279 -17.62 -5.61 -23.89
CA THR A 279 -18.98 -6.03 -24.28
C THR A 279 -19.66 -6.87 -23.22
N GLN A 280 -20.99 -6.93 -23.26
CA GLN A 280 -21.74 -8.01 -22.62
C GLN A 280 -21.58 -9.31 -23.42
N SER A 281 -21.93 -10.44 -22.83
CA SER A 281 -21.73 -11.76 -23.44
C SER A 281 -22.39 -11.93 -24.81
N ASN A 282 -23.58 -11.34 -25.03
CA ASN A 282 -24.39 -11.51 -26.24
C ASN A 282 -24.78 -10.20 -26.94
N SER A 283 -24.24 -9.06 -26.49
CA SER A 283 -24.82 -7.75 -26.73
C SER A 283 -23.75 -6.63 -26.79
N LEU A 284 -23.71 -5.90 -27.91
CA LEU A 284 -22.91 -4.68 -28.11
C LEU A 284 -23.81 -3.42 -28.00
N THR A 285 -23.22 -2.32 -27.54
CA THR A 285 -23.84 -0.99 -27.66
C THR A 285 -23.71 -0.47 -29.10
N GLU A 286 -24.62 0.41 -29.52
CA GLU A 286 -24.58 1.12 -30.81
C GLU A 286 -23.24 1.82 -31.02
N ASN A 287 -22.74 2.49 -29.98
CA ASN A 287 -21.47 3.20 -30.01
C ASN A 287 -20.28 2.25 -30.22
N ALA A 288 -20.26 1.10 -29.53
CA ALA A 288 -19.24 0.10 -29.73
C ALA A 288 -19.31 -0.50 -31.14
N LYS A 289 -20.51 -0.83 -31.64
CA LYS A 289 -20.68 -1.35 -33.01
C LYS A 289 -20.23 -0.34 -34.07
N LYS A 290 -20.57 0.94 -33.90
CA LYS A 290 -20.10 2.02 -34.77
C LYS A 290 -18.59 2.16 -34.75
N TYR A 291 -17.98 2.09 -33.56
CA TYR A 291 -16.53 2.14 -33.43
C TYR A 291 -15.85 0.94 -34.10
N LEU A 292 -16.42 -0.26 -33.96
CA LEU A 292 -15.85 -1.47 -34.53
C LEU A 292 -16.04 -1.57 -36.05
N ASN A 293 -16.99 -0.86 -36.65
CA ASN A 293 -17.27 -0.98 -38.09
C ASN A 293 -16.00 -0.67 -38.93
N GLY A 294 -15.70 -1.54 -39.90
CA GLY A 294 -14.54 -1.43 -40.77
C GLY A 294 -13.19 -1.75 -40.12
N LYS A 295 -13.15 -2.15 -38.83
CA LYS A 295 -11.95 -2.58 -38.12
C LYS A 295 -11.81 -4.10 -38.08
N ASN A 296 -10.57 -4.60 -38.03
CA ASN A 296 -10.27 -5.98 -37.70
C ASN A 296 -10.50 -6.21 -36.21
N VAL A 297 -11.31 -7.22 -35.85
CA VAL A 297 -11.72 -7.44 -34.45
C VAL A 297 -11.12 -8.73 -33.92
N PHE A 298 -10.34 -8.62 -32.84
CA PHE A 298 -9.80 -9.74 -32.08
C PHE A 298 -10.68 -10.02 -30.87
N ILE A 299 -11.48 -11.09 -30.91
CA ILE A 299 -12.33 -11.48 -29.78
C ILE A 299 -11.49 -12.30 -28.80
N VAL A 300 -11.40 -11.85 -27.55
CA VAL A 300 -10.66 -12.54 -26.50
C VAL A 300 -11.61 -13.28 -25.57
N GLY A 301 -11.38 -14.59 -25.44
CA GLY A 301 -12.14 -15.47 -24.56
C GLY A 301 -13.11 -16.40 -25.28
N GLY A 302 -13.63 -17.38 -24.52
CA GLY A 302 -14.51 -18.41 -25.06
C GLY A 302 -15.92 -17.90 -25.41
N GLU A 303 -16.72 -18.75 -26.06
CA GLU A 303 -18.11 -18.40 -26.44
C GLU A 303 -19.04 -18.18 -25.25
N LYS A 304 -18.71 -18.74 -24.08
CA LYS A 304 -19.43 -18.50 -22.83
C LYS A 304 -19.30 -17.06 -22.34
N THR A 305 -18.20 -16.39 -22.67
CA THR A 305 -17.90 -15.01 -22.23
C THR A 305 -18.21 -13.98 -23.30
N VAL A 306 -17.98 -14.30 -24.59
CA VAL A 306 -18.37 -13.49 -25.75
C VAL A 306 -18.82 -14.42 -26.89
N VAL A 307 -20.11 -14.42 -27.24
CA VAL A 307 -20.68 -15.32 -28.26
C VAL A 307 -20.12 -15.08 -29.67
N ASN A 308 -20.11 -16.11 -30.53
CA ASN A 308 -19.58 -15.99 -31.90
C ASN A 308 -20.31 -14.98 -32.78
N LYS A 309 -21.62 -14.83 -32.61
CA LYS A 309 -22.45 -13.93 -33.43
C LYS A 309 -22.51 -12.50 -32.89
N ILE A 310 -21.62 -12.12 -31.98
CA ILE A 310 -21.66 -10.82 -31.29
C ILE A 310 -21.71 -9.62 -32.25
N MET A 311 -20.98 -9.69 -33.37
CA MET A 311 -20.91 -8.64 -34.39
C MET A 311 -22.18 -8.53 -35.24
N THR A 312 -22.89 -9.63 -35.44
CA THR A 312 -24.12 -9.72 -36.25
C THR A 312 -25.39 -9.57 -35.42
N ASN A 313 -25.29 -9.67 -34.10
CA ASN A 313 -26.43 -9.50 -33.21
C ASN A 313 -26.96 -8.05 -33.31
N ILE A 314 -28.28 -7.91 -33.16
CA ILE A 314 -28.91 -6.60 -32.93
C ILE A 314 -28.28 -5.96 -31.68
N THR A 315 -28.07 -4.65 -31.71
CA THR A 315 -27.50 -3.87 -30.60
C THR A 315 -28.45 -3.83 -29.41
N ALA A 316 -27.94 -3.46 -28.24
CA ALA A 316 -28.77 -3.25 -27.05
C ALA A 316 -29.83 -2.16 -27.28
N GLU A 317 -29.49 -1.15 -28.07
CA GLU A 317 -30.33 -0.02 -28.42
C GLU A 317 -31.26 -0.33 -29.59
N GLU A 318 -30.86 -1.13 -30.60
CA GLU A 318 -31.80 -1.69 -31.59
C GLU A 318 -32.82 -2.58 -30.90
N ARG A 319 -32.44 -3.39 -29.91
CA ARG A 319 -33.38 -4.12 -29.05
C ARG A 319 -34.34 -3.18 -28.31
N ALA A 320 -33.89 -1.99 -27.92
CA ALA A 320 -34.71 -0.98 -27.27
C ALA A 320 -35.58 -0.16 -28.26
N LYS A 321 -35.11 0.09 -29.49
CA LYS A 321 -35.87 0.73 -30.60
C LYS A 321 -36.89 -0.21 -31.21
N ILE A 322 -36.59 -1.52 -31.23
CA ILE A 322 -37.52 -2.61 -31.52
C ILE A 322 -38.51 -2.82 -30.37
N ALA A 323 -38.38 -2.09 -29.26
CA ALA A 323 -39.44 -1.94 -28.27
C ALA A 323 -40.24 -0.63 -28.47
N SER A 324 -39.92 0.20 -29.47
CA SER A 324 -40.45 1.57 -29.65
C SER A 324 -41.02 1.93 -31.05
N PHE A 325 -41.28 0.97 -31.95
CA PHE A 325 -41.85 1.21 -33.29
C PHE A 325 -43.28 1.81 -33.23
N ASN A 326 -43.49 2.99 -33.83
CA ASN A 326 -44.79 3.67 -33.91
C ASN A 326 -45.36 3.61 -35.34
N LEU A 327 -46.47 2.87 -35.51
CA LEU A 327 -47.12 2.59 -36.80
C LEU A 327 -47.64 3.85 -37.49
N GLU A 328 -48.20 4.79 -36.73
CA GLU A 328 -48.85 5.97 -37.30
C GLU A 328 -47.84 6.91 -37.95
N GLU A 329 -46.69 7.08 -37.29
CA GLU A 329 -45.62 7.96 -37.76
C GLU A 329 -45.04 7.49 -39.11
N GLU A 330 -44.92 6.18 -39.32
CA GLU A 330 -44.44 5.61 -40.58
C GLU A 330 -45.47 5.70 -41.72
N ILE A 331 -46.77 5.59 -41.39
CA ILE A 331 -47.85 5.78 -42.38
C ILE A 331 -47.93 7.26 -42.80
N GLU A 332 -47.80 8.19 -41.86
CA GLU A 332 -47.79 9.63 -42.15
C GLU A 332 -46.58 10.02 -43.02
N LYS A 333 -45.39 9.46 -42.77
CA LYS A 333 -44.19 9.67 -43.61
C LYS A 333 -44.41 9.23 -45.06
N VAL A 334 -45.13 8.14 -45.29
CA VAL A 334 -45.43 7.65 -46.66
C VAL A 334 -46.52 8.50 -47.34
N LEU A 335 -47.53 8.94 -46.59
CA LEU A 335 -48.54 9.86 -47.09
C LEU A 335 -47.95 11.23 -47.43
N ALA A 336 -46.96 11.70 -46.68
CA ALA A 336 -46.24 12.95 -46.95
C ALA A 336 -45.38 12.88 -48.23
N LYS A 337 -44.69 11.76 -48.49
CA LYS A 337 -43.91 11.55 -49.72
C LYS A 337 -44.77 11.58 -51.00
N LYS A 338 -46.01 11.07 -50.93
CA LYS A 338 -47.00 11.16 -52.04
C LYS A 338 -47.34 12.61 -52.39
N LYS A 339 -47.44 13.50 -51.39
CA LYS A 339 -47.75 14.92 -51.60
C LYS A 339 -46.63 15.68 -52.34
N ASN A 340 -45.39 15.20 -52.27
CA ASN A 340 -44.22 15.82 -52.91
C ASN A 340 -43.95 15.31 -54.34
N ASN A 341 -44.95 14.73 -55.02
CA ASN A 341 -44.88 14.27 -56.42
C ASN A 341 -43.90 13.13 -56.71
N ASP A 342 -43.38 12.44 -55.70
CA ASP A 342 -42.70 11.16 -55.92
C ASP A 342 -43.72 10.13 -56.46
N ASN A 343 -43.38 9.44 -57.55
CA ASN A 343 -44.25 8.44 -58.19
C ASN A 343 -44.32 7.14 -57.34
N ILE A 344 -44.95 7.24 -56.17
CA ILE A 344 -45.02 6.19 -55.14
C ILE A 344 -46.37 5.48 -55.19
N ASN A 345 -46.31 4.15 -55.32
CA ASN A 345 -47.47 3.28 -55.13
C ASN A 345 -47.80 3.16 -53.63
N LEU A 346 -48.68 4.05 -53.17
CA LEU A 346 -49.14 4.16 -51.78
C LEU A 346 -49.66 2.84 -51.21
N GLU A 347 -50.39 2.07 -52.00
CA GLU A 347 -51.04 0.84 -51.55
C GLU A 347 -49.98 -0.22 -51.22
N LYS A 348 -48.98 -0.38 -52.10
CA LYS A 348 -47.87 -1.33 -51.90
C LYS A 348 -46.96 -0.94 -50.74
N GLU A 349 -46.77 0.35 -50.50
CA GLU A 349 -45.91 0.85 -49.42
C GLU A 349 -46.62 0.79 -48.05
N ILE A 350 -47.92 1.06 -48.01
CA ILE A 350 -48.77 0.84 -46.83
C ILE A 350 -48.88 -0.66 -46.51
N GLU A 351 -49.07 -1.52 -47.52
CA GLU A 351 -49.06 -2.98 -47.33
C GLU A 351 -47.72 -3.48 -46.77
N ARG A 352 -46.59 -2.92 -47.23
CA ARG A 352 -45.27 -3.22 -46.66
C ARG A 352 -45.13 -2.76 -45.22
N ILE A 353 -45.64 -1.58 -44.86
CA ILE A 353 -45.62 -1.07 -43.48
C ILE A 353 -46.49 -1.94 -42.59
N LEU A 354 -47.69 -2.32 -43.04
CA LEU A 354 -48.60 -3.20 -42.31
C LEU A 354 -48.02 -4.62 -42.15
N ALA A 355 -47.40 -5.17 -43.19
CA ALA A 355 -46.71 -6.47 -43.11
C ALA A 355 -45.49 -6.42 -42.18
N LYS A 356 -44.72 -5.31 -42.19
CA LYS A 356 -43.63 -5.09 -41.22
C LYS A 356 -44.15 -4.98 -39.80
N ASN A 357 -45.25 -4.25 -39.57
CA ASN A 357 -45.87 -4.13 -38.25
C ASN A 357 -46.43 -5.47 -37.77
N GLN A 358 -47.08 -6.25 -38.64
CA GLN A 358 -47.60 -7.56 -38.29
C GLN A 358 -46.47 -8.57 -38.00
N ALA A 359 -45.39 -8.54 -38.78
CA ALA A 359 -44.18 -9.31 -38.47
C ALA A 359 -43.54 -8.88 -37.15
N TYR A 360 -43.55 -7.58 -36.83
CA TYR A 360 -43.04 -7.00 -35.59
C TYR A 360 -43.89 -7.40 -34.37
N GLN A 361 -45.21 -7.34 -34.47
CA GLN A 361 -46.14 -7.82 -33.42
C GLN A 361 -45.96 -9.33 -33.17
N ASN A 362 -45.84 -10.13 -34.22
CA ASN A 362 -45.57 -11.56 -34.10
C ASN A 362 -44.18 -11.86 -33.49
N LEU A 363 -43.17 -11.01 -33.77
CA LEU A 363 -41.83 -11.14 -33.19
C LEU A 363 -41.80 -10.75 -31.70
N ILE A 364 -42.55 -9.71 -31.31
CA ILE A 364 -42.70 -9.28 -29.91
C ILE A 364 -43.44 -10.34 -29.12
N ILE A 365 -44.55 -10.87 -29.62
CA ILE A 365 -45.30 -11.95 -28.96
C ILE A 365 -44.41 -13.18 -28.82
N LYS A 366 -43.68 -13.57 -29.87
CA LYS A 366 -42.73 -14.68 -29.82
C LYS A 366 -41.57 -14.43 -28.85
N GLN A 367 -41.05 -13.20 -28.77
CA GLN A 367 -40.00 -12.82 -27.82
C GLN A 367 -40.50 -12.76 -26.38
N GLU A 368 -41.69 -12.22 -26.11
CA GLU A 368 -42.32 -12.18 -24.78
C GLU A 368 -42.55 -13.61 -24.27
N VAL A 369 -43.04 -14.50 -25.14
CA VAL A 369 -43.24 -15.92 -24.86
C VAL A 369 -41.89 -16.64 -24.69
N GLU A 370 -40.92 -16.48 -25.58
CA GLU A 370 -39.59 -17.12 -25.47
C GLU A 370 -38.76 -16.57 -24.31
N LYS A 371 -38.91 -15.30 -23.93
CA LYS A 371 -38.25 -14.67 -22.78
C LYS A 371 -38.92 -15.05 -21.46
N ALA A 372 -40.23 -15.29 -21.47
CA ALA A 372 -40.94 -15.92 -20.35
C ALA A 372 -40.54 -17.40 -20.19
N LEU A 373 -40.25 -18.12 -21.27
CA LEU A 373 -39.89 -19.54 -21.28
C LEU A 373 -38.39 -19.83 -21.07
N SER A 374 -37.48 -18.98 -21.55
CA SER A 374 -36.01 -19.20 -21.46
C SER A 374 -35.40 -18.81 -20.12
N GLY A 375 -36.18 -18.19 -19.22
CA GLY A 375 -35.70 -17.64 -17.96
C GLY A 375 -35.59 -18.62 -16.79
N LYS A 376 -36.25 -19.80 -16.81
CA LYS A 376 -36.23 -20.80 -15.71
C LYS A 376 -36.96 -22.06 -16.14
N GLN A 377 -36.57 -23.22 -15.61
CA GLN A 377 -37.28 -24.50 -15.72
C GLN A 377 -38.72 -24.39 -15.20
N ILE A 378 -39.63 -23.86 -16.00
CA ILE A 378 -41.08 -23.94 -15.75
C ILE A 378 -41.54 -25.11 -16.61
N GLY A 379 -41.92 -26.21 -15.95
CA GLY A 379 -42.52 -27.34 -16.65
C GLY A 379 -43.68 -26.85 -17.50
N GLN A 380 -43.76 -27.36 -18.74
CA GLN A 380 -44.84 -27.11 -19.70
C GLN A 380 -46.19 -27.06 -18.97
N SER A 381 -46.72 -25.86 -18.73
CA SER A 381 -48.03 -25.69 -18.12
C SER A 381 -48.96 -25.19 -19.20
N VAL A 382 -49.64 -26.15 -19.81
CA VAL A 382 -50.80 -25.98 -20.69
C VAL A 382 -51.86 -25.02 -20.09
N ASP A 383 -51.83 -24.78 -18.77
CA ASP A 383 -52.75 -23.88 -18.08
C ASP A 383 -52.43 -22.39 -18.26
N LEU A 384 -51.15 -22.01 -18.44
CA LEU A 384 -50.78 -20.60 -18.66
C LEU A 384 -51.20 -20.12 -20.06
N GLU A 385 -51.02 -20.98 -21.06
CA GLU A 385 -51.48 -20.73 -22.42
C GLU A 385 -53.01 -20.59 -22.45
N LYS A 386 -53.74 -21.47 -21.76
CA LYS A 386 -55.21 -21.40 -21.65
C LYS A 386 -55.72 -20.15 -20.91
N GLU A 387 -55.04 -19.67 -19.88
CA GLU A 387 -55.41 -18.43 -19.18
C GLU A 387 -55.16 -17.19 -20.06
N ILE A 388 -54.07 -17.17 -20.81
CA ILE A 388 -53.74 -16.10 -21.75
C ILE A 388 -54.69 -16.11 -22.96
N GLU A 389 -55.03 -17.28 -23.50
CA GLU A 389 -56.05 -17.44 -24.56
C GLU A 389 -57.42 -16.92 -24.12
N LYS A 390 -57.86 -17.23 -22.89
CA LYS A 390 -59.13 -16.69 -22.35
C LYS A 390 -59.14 -15.15 -22.22
N ILE A 391 -57.98 -14.53 -21.98
CA ILE A 391 -57.85 -13.06 -21.91
C ILE A 391 -57.90 -12.46 -23.33
N LEU A 392 -57.27 -13.13 -24.30
CA LEU A 392 -57.30 -12.74 -25.71
C LEU A 392 -58.71 -12.84 -26.30
N ASP A 393 -59.47 -13.89 -25.95
CA ASP A 393 -60.87 -14.07 -26.36
C ASP A 393 -61.81 -12.99 -25.77
N LYS A 394 -61.57 -12.55 -24.53
CA LYS A 394 -62.33 -11.44 -23.90
C LYS A 394 -62.10 -10.08 -24.57
N LYS A 395 -60.97 -9.87 -25.26
CA LYS A 395 -60.74 -8.65 -26.06
C LYS A 395 -61.54 -8.67 -27.35
N GLN A 396 -61.65 -9.83 -27.99
CA GLN A 396 -62.41 -9.98 -29.22
C GLN A 396 -63.92 -9.70 -29.01
N SER A 397 -64.42 -9.80 -27.78
CA SER A 397 -65.80 -9.52 -27.39
C SER A 397 -66.09 -8.07 -26.93
N ASN A 398 -65.22 -7.10 -27.28
CA ASN A 398 -65.45 -5.66 -27.09
C ASN A 398 -65.50 -5.15 -25.62
N GLN A 399 -64.91 -5.88 -24.66
CA GLN A 399 -64.69 -5.36 -23.31
C GLN A 399 -63.45 -4.46 -23.27
N ASN A 400 -63.58 -3.27 -22.67
CA ASN A 400 -62.51 -2.28 -22.55
C ASN A 400 -61.45 -2.74 -21.53
N ILE A 401 -60.60 -3.69 -21.93
CA ILE A 401 -59.57 -4.33 -21.10
C ILE A 401 -58.19 -3.86 -21.58
N ASP A 402 -57.36 -3.38 -20.65
CA ASP A 402 -55.94 -3.15 -20.88
C ASP A 402 -55.21 -4.50 -20.86
N LEU A 403 -55.02 -5.10 -22.05
CA LEU A 403 -54.46 -6.45 -22.15
C LEU A 403 -53.02 -6.53 -21.68
N GLU A 404 -52.23 -5.50 -21.92
CA GLU A 404 -50.84 -5.49 -21.49
C GLU A 404 -50.79 -5.56 -19.97
N LYS A 405 -51.61 -4.75 -19.30
CA LYS A 405 -51.72 -4.76 -17.85
C LYS A 405 -52.24 -6.09 -17.29
N GLU A 406 -53.24 -6.70 -17.93
CA GLU A 406 -53.86 -7.92 -17.44
C GLU A 406 -53.01 -9.17 -17.70
N ILE A 407 -52.39 -9.27 -18.88
CA ILE A 407 -51.41 -10.32 -19.20
C ILE A 407 -50.19 -10.20 -18.27
N ASN A 408 -49.67 -8.98 -18.07
CA ASN A 408 -48.58 -8.75 -17.13
C ASN A 408 -48.98 -9.09 -15.69
N ARG A 409 -50.22 -8.82 -15.27
CA ARG A 409 -50.75 -9.20 -13.95
C ARG A 409 -50.71 -10.71 -13.76
N VAL A 410 -51.22 -11.49 -14.71
CA VAL A 410 -51.26 -12.96 -14.65
C VAL A 410 -49.86 -13.57 -14.67
N ILE A 411 -48.99 -13.11 -15.59
CA ILE A 411 -47.60 -13.55 -15.67
C ILE A 411 -46.85 -13.24 -14.37
N THR A 412 -47.01 -12.03 -13.83
CA THR A 412 -46.33 -11.61 -12.59
C THR A 412 -46.84 -12.41 -11.40
N LYS A 413 -48.16 -12.63 -11.30
CA LYS A 413 -48.77 -13.46 -10.26
C LYS A 413 -48.24 -14.90 -10.29
N ARG A 414 -48.14 -15.52 -11.46
CA ARG A 414 -47.58 -16.88 -11.58
C ARG A 414 -46.10 -16.92 -11.21
N ARG A 415 -45.29 -15.98 -11.71
CA ARG A 415 -43.86 -15.86 -11.38
C ARG A 415 -43.64 -15.74 -9.88
N LEU A 416 -44.46 -14.93 -9.20
CA LEU A 416 -44.39 -14.79 -7.75
C LEU A 416 -44.76 -16.10 -7.05
N LYS A 417 -45.78 -16.83 -7.52
CA LYS A 417 -46.14 -18.13 -6.95
C LYS A 417 -45.02 -19.16 -7.08
N ASP A 418 -44.42 -19.29 -8.26
CA ASP A 418 -43.31 -20.22 -8.50
C ASP A 418 -42.04 -19.80 -7.71
N SER A 419 -41.81 -18.48 -7.56
CA SER A 419 -40.75 -17.92 -6.70
C SER A 419 -40.95 -18.29 -5.23
N ILE A 420 -42.17 -18.12 -4.71
CA ILE A 420 -42.55 -18.48 -3.33
C ILE A 420 -42.36 -19.98 -3.11
N ASP A 421 -42.92 -20.84 -3.97
CA ASP A 421 -42.87 -22.29 -3.79
C ASP A 421 -41.43 -22.84 -3.90
N GLY A 422 -40.66 -22.31 -4.86
CA GLY A 422 -39.24 -22.65 -5.02
C GLY A 422 -38.36 -22.15 -3.86
N GLY A 423 -38.64 -20.94 -3.38
CA GLY A 423 -37.97 -20.34 -2.24
C GLY A 423 -38.24 -21.10 -0.94
N GLU A 424 -39.50 -21.48 -0.68
CA GLU A 424 -39.88 -22.26 0.50
C GLU A 424 -39.22 -23.63 0.52
N LYS A 425 -39.14 -24.31 -0.64
CA LYS A 425 -38.39 -25.56 -0.80
C LYS A 425 -36.90 -25.39 -0.55
N THR A 426 -36.32 -24.28 -1.01
CA THR A 426 -34.90 -23.95 -0.82
C THR A 426 -34.58 -23.72 0.66
N ILE A 427 -35.42 -22.95 1.36
CA ILE A 427 -35.31 -22.73 2.81
C ILE A 427 -35.46 -24.05 3.57
N ALA A 428 -36.44 -24.89 3.22
CA ALA A 428 -36.61 -26.19 3.86
C ALA A 428 -35.38 -27.09 3.72
N ASN A 429 -34.73 -27.09 2.55
CA ASN A 429 -33.48 -27.82 2.33
C ASN A 429 -32.30 -27.22 3.10
N ALA A 430 -32.20 -25.89 3.18
CA ALA A 430 -31.17 -25.21 3.96
C ALA A 430 -31.32 -25.47 5.46
N LYS A 431 -32.56 -25.46 6.00
CA LYS A 431 -32.85 -25.84 7.39
C LYS A 431 -32.43 -27.29 7.67
N LYS A 432 -32.64 -28.22 6.72
CA LYS A 432 -32.13 -29.60 6.84
C LYS A 432 -30.59 -29.66 6.87
N LYS A 433 -29.91 -28.83 6.08
CA LYS A 433 -28.44 -28.76 6.12
C LYS A 433 -27.92 -28.24 7.45
N ILE A 434 -28.57 -27.24 8.05
CA ILE A 434 -28.21 -26.76 9.40
C ILE A 434 -28.32 -27.88 10.42
N VAL A 435 -29.39 -28.69 10.37
CA VAL A 435 -29.52 -29.87 11.24
C VAL A 435 -28.36 -30.85 11.00
N GLN A 436 -28.01 -31.13 9.75
CA GLN A 436 -26.87 -32.00 9.41
C GLN A 436 -25.53 -31.46 9.92
N TYR A 437 -25.27 -30.16 9.78
CA TYR A 437 -24.06 -29.52 10.29
C TYR A 437 -24.00 -29.52 11.81
N ASN A 438 -25.13 -29.32 12.50
CA ASN A 438 -25.18 -29.42 13.96
C ASN A 438 -24.93 -30.86 14.44
N ASP A 439 -25.48 -31.87 13.75
CA ASP A 439 -25.21 -33.27 14.04
C ASP A 439 -23.74 -33.64 13.78
N GLU A 440 -23.15 -33.13 12.70
CA GLU A 440 -21.73 -33.30 12.37
C GLU A 440 -20.84 -32.66 13.44
N LEU A 441 -21.14 -31.42 13.84
CA LEU A 441 -20.43 -30.70 14.90
C LEU A 441 -20.50 -31.46 16.23
N LYS A 442 -21.68 -31.99 16.57
CA LYS A 442 -21.88 -32.80 17.78
C LYS A 442 -21.05 -34.08 17.74
N LYS A 443 -21.13 -34.85 16.64
CA LYS A 443 -20.33 -36.09 16.47
C LYS A 443 -18.82 -35.82 16.52
N TYR A 444 -18.39 -34.70 15.95
CA TYR A 444 -16.98 -34.31 15.98
C TYR A 444 -16.51 -33.97 17.40
N LYS A 445 -17.28 -33.16 18.14
CA LYS A 445 -16.97 -32.79 19.53
C LYS A 445 -17.06 -33.96 20.51
N GLU A 446 -17.97 -34.92 20.29
CA GLU A 446 -18.14 -36.10 21.14
C GLU A 446 -17.19 -37.26 20.79
N ASN A 447 -16.37 -37.13 19.73
CA ASN A 447 -15.45 -38.19 19.32
C ASN A 447 -14.35 -38.43 20.39
N PRO A 448 -14.28 -39.61 21.03
CA PRO A 448 -13.34 -39.86 22.11
C PRO A 448 -11.86 -39.71 21.72
N ASN A 449 -11.51 -40.05 20.47
CA ASN A 449 -10.15 -39.90 19.96
C ASN A 449 -9.77 -38.43 19.77
N TYR A 450 -10.75 -37.60 19.40
CA TYR A 450 -10.58 -36.17 19.24
C TYR A 450 -10.40 -35.49 20.61
N ILE A 451 -11.30 -35.77 21.57
CA ILE A 451 -11.22 -35.27 22.95
C ILE A 451 -9.86 -35.59 23.55
N LYS A 452 -9.44 -36.87 23.49
CA LYS A 452 -8.14 -37.32 24.02
C LYS A 452 -6.96 -36.60 23.38
N LYS A 453 -7.04 -36.27 22.08
CA LYS A 453 -6.00 -35.52 21.36
C LYS A 453 -5.95 -34.05 21.81
N GLN A 454 -7.10 -33.42 22.05
CA GLN A 454 -7.17 -32.05 22.55
C GLN A 454 -6.71 -31.96 24.00
N GLU A 455 -7.09 -32.90 24.87
CA GLU A 455 -6.59 -33.00 26.25
C GLU A 455 -5.06 -33.16 26.30
N LEU A 456 -4.49 -34.00 25.43
CA LEU A 456 -3.04 -34.18 25.35
C LEU A 456 -2.31 -32.89 24.90
N LYS A 457 -2.88 -32.19 23.91
CA LYS A 457 -2.34 -30.89 23.46
C LYS A 457 -2.45 -29.84 24.56
N LEU A 458 -3.59 -29.75 25.24
CA LEU A 458 -3.82 -28.82 26.33
C LEU A 458 -2.81 -29.05 27.45
N LYS A 459 -2.60 -30.31 27.85
CA LYS A 459 -1.60 -30.66 28.87
C LYS A 459 -0.19 -30.24 28.44
N LYS A 460 0.22 -30.57 27.22
CA LYS A 460 1.52 -30.18 26.68
C LYS A 460 1.69 -28.65 26.67
N MET A 461 0.65 -27.92 26.26
CA MET A 461 0.69 -26.46 26.18
C MET A 461 0.70 -25.80 27.56
N GLN A 462 0.03 -26.39 28.56
CA GLN A 462 0.13 -25.97 29.95
C GLN A 462 1.57 -26.11 30.46
N GLU A 463 2.19 -27.27 30.26
CA GLU A 463 3.59 -27.52 30.64
C GLU A 463 4.57 -26.56 29.94
N GLU A 464 4.39 -26.31 28.64
CA GLU A 464 5.21 -25.35 27.88
C GLU A 464 5.00 -23.90 28.34
N THR A 465 3.77 -23.53 28.72
CA THR A 465 3.45 -22.19 29.22
C THR A 465 4.05 -21.96 30.60
N GLU A 466 3.98 -22.94 31.51
CA GLU A 466 4.65 -22.88 32.82
C GLU A 466 6.17 -22.72 32.67
N GLN A 467 6.80 -23.49 31.77
CA GLN A 467 8.22 -23.37 31.47
C GLN A 467 8.58 -22.01 30.85
N TYR A 468 7.71 -21.48 30.00
CA TYR A 468 7.87 -20.15 29.39
C TYR A 468 7.80 -19.06 30.47
N GLU A 469 6.79 -19.09 31.34
CA GLU A 469 6.65 -18.12 32.41
C GLU A 469 7.84 -18.16 33.37
N GLU A 470 8.31 -19.35 33.74
CA GLU A 470 9.46 -19.49 34.64
C GLU A 470 10.76 -19.00 33.98
N ARG A 471 10.96 -19.26 32.68
CA ARG A 471 12.13 -18.78 31.92
C ARG A 471 12.22 -17.25 31.90
N TYR A 472 11.09 -16.58 31.68
CA TYR A 472 11.06 -15.12 31.48
C TYR A 472 10.69 -14.34 32.75
N LYS A 473 10.47 -15.01 33.88
CA LYS A 473 10.11 -14.37 35.15
C LYS A 473 11.17 -13.38 35.64
N SER A 474 12.44 -13.78 35.63
CA SER A 474 13.55 -12.91 36.03
C SER A 474 13.73 -11.79 35.02
N GLU A 475 13.71 -12.10 33.73
CA GLU A 475 13.86 -11.10 32.66
C GLU A 475 12.73 -10.06 32.70
N LYS A 476 11.49 -10.45 33.06
CA LYS A 476 10.37 -9.52 33.21
C LYS A 476 10.55 -8.60 34.40
N ALA A 477 10.99 -9.14 35.53
CA ALA A 477 11.34 -8.33 36.69
C ALA A 477 12.46 -7.34 36.36
N ASP A 478 13.48 -7.78 35.62
CA ASP A 478 14.60 -6.93 35.19
C ASP A 478 14.16 -5.84 34.20
N ALA A 479 13.29 -6.16 33.23
CA ALA A 479 12.75 -5.19 32.29
C ALA A 479 11.87 -4.13 32.98
N ILE A 480 11.03 -4.54 33.94
CA ILE A 480 10.22 -3.62 34.75
C ILE A 480 11.13 -2.72 35.58
N LYS A 481 12.12 -3.29 36.25
CA LYS A 481 13.10 -2.52 37.03
C LYS A 481 13.89 -1.54 36.17
N LYS A 482 14.30 -1.95 34.96
CA LYS A 482 14.95 -1.06 33.99
C LYS A 482 14.02 0.07 33.56
N LEU A 483 12.74 -0.23 33.29
CA LEU A 483 11.74 0.78 32.93
C LEU A 483 11.51 1.79 34.07
N GLU A 484 11.45 1.33 35.32
CA GLU A 484 11.37 2.19 36.50
C GLU A 484 12.61 3.09 36.64
N GLU A 485 13.81 2.54 36.47
CA GLU A 485 15.07 3.31 36.50
C GLU A 485 15.13 4.35 35.37
N VAL A 486 14.74 3.98 34.15
CA VAL A 486 14.72 4.88 32.99
C VAL A 486 13.69 5.99 33.19
N ASN A 487 12.47 5.68 33.62
CA ASN A 487 11.45 6.70 33.90
C ASN A 487 11.88 7.67 35.01
N LYS A 488 12.56 7.17 36.05
CA LYS A 488 13.19 8.01 37.07
C LYS A 488 14.27 8.91 36.49
N ASN A 489 15.07 8.44 35.53
CA ASN A 489 16.10 9.26 34.89
C ASN A 489 15.50 10.31 33.95
N ILE A 490 14.45 9.97 33.20
CA ILE A 490 13.70 10.91 32.35
C ILE A 490 13.13 12.06 33.20
N SER A 491 12.53 11.76 34.35
CA SER A 491 11.95 12.80 35.22
C SER A 491 13.01 13.73 35.85
N LEU A 492 14.28 13.30 35.88
CA LEU A 492 15.40 14.07 36.39
C LEU A 492 16.21 14.77 35.28
N LEU A 493 15.87 14.56 34.00
CA LEU A 493 16.65 15.04 32.86
C LEU A 493 16.77 16.57 32.86
N ASP A 494 15.64 17.28 32.87
CA ASP A 494 15.60 18.75 32.87
C ASP A 494 16.35 19.33 34.08
N TYR A 495 16.21 18.69 35.24
CA TYR A 495 16.93 19.07 36.46
C TYR A 495 18.44 18.93 36.26
N ARG A 496 18.91 17.80 35.70
CA ARG A 496 20.35 17.53 35.49
C ARG A 496 20.97 18.47 34.47
N LEU A 497 20.28 18.73 33.36
CA LEU A 497 20.74 19.69 32.35
C LEU A 497 20.82 21.10 32.91
N LYS A 498 19.79 21.53 33.65
CA LYS A 498 19.72 22.88 34.25
C LYS A 498 20.77 23.09 35.35
N GLU A 499 21.04 22.08 36.16
CA GLU A 499 21.88 22.21 37.35
C GLU A 499 23.33 21.80 37.11
N GLY A 500 23.65 21.21 35.95
CA GLY A 500 25.00 20.90 35.51
C GLY A 500 25.82 20.14 36.56
N ALA A 501 26.99 20.69 36.91
CA ALA A 501 27.91 20.11 37.88
C ALA A 501 27.26 19.81 39.24
N PHE A 502 26.30 20.62 39.69
CA PHE A 502 25.61 20.42 40.98
C PHE A 502 24.78 19.14 40.98
N ALA A 503 24.00 18.91 39.92
CA ALA A 503 23.21 17.69 39.78
C ALA A 503 24.10 16.46 39.53
N PHE A 504 25.23 16.66 38.85
CA PHE A 504 26.22 15.60 38.66
C PHE A 504 26.83 15.11 39.97
N PHE A 505 27.34 15.99 40.83
CA PHE A 505 27.91 15.57 42.11
C PHE A 505 26.86 14.89 43.00
N LYS A 506 25.63 15.43 43.03
CA LYS A 506 24.52 14.76 43.73
C LYS A 506 24.26 13.36 43.18
N TRP A 507 24.17 13.20 41.86
CA TRP A 507 23.99 11.89 41.24
C TRP A 507 25.15 10.93 41.52
N ALA A 508 26.39 11.41 41.49
CA ALA A 508 27.58 10.60 41.72
C ALA A 508 27.56 10.02 43.14
N GLY A 509 27.26 10.84 44.16
CA GLY A 509 27.17 10.36 45.55
C GLY A 509 25.96 9.46 45.83
N GLU A 510 24.87 9.57 45.05
CA GLU A 510 23.71 8.67 45.13
C GLU A 510 23.97 7.32 44.44
N LYS A 511 24.62 7.32 43.27
CA LYS A 511 24.85 6.11 42.47
C LYS A 511 26.05 5.30 42.99
N TYR A 512 27.06 5.97 43.53
CA TYR A 512 28.31 5.38 44.01
C TYR A 512 28.54 5.76 45.47
N PRO A 513 27.99 4.99 46.42
CA PRO A 513 28.12 5.26 47.85
C PRO A 513 29.57 5.45 48.32
N GLU A 514 30.53 4.80 47.67
CA GLU A 514 31.96 4.92 47.93
C GLU A 514 32.52 6.34 47.68
N TYR A 515 31.93 7.12 46.75
CA TYR A 515 32.34 8.50 46.48
C TYR A 515 31.45 9.54 47.15
N LYS A 516 30.48 9.10 47.96
CA LYS A 516 29.49 10.00 48.56
C LYS A 516 30.13 11.14 49.35
N GLN A 517 31.14 10.84 50.16
CA GLN A 517 31.82 11.86 50.96
C GLN A 517 32.49 12.93 50.10
N ASP A 518 33.13 12.55 49.00
CA ASP A 518 33.81 13.49 48.12
C ASP A 518 32.84 14.26 47.22
N ALA A 519 31.77 13.60 46.78
CA ALA A 519 30.66 14.26 46.09
C ALA A 519 29.98 15.31 46.97
N ASP A 520 29.74 15.02 48.25
CA ASP A 520 29.13 15.95 49.21
C ASP A 520 30.07 17.14 49.49
N LYS A 521 31.38 16.91 49.62
CA LYS A 521 32.38 17.98 49.74
C LYS A 521 32.43 18.87 48.50
N ALA A 522 32.48 18.27 47.31
CA ALA A 522 32.45 18.96 46.02
C ALA A 522 31.20 19.85 45.89
N LEU A 523 30.04 19.30 46.25
CA LEU A 523 28.78 20.02 46.24
C LEU A 523 28.75 21.17 47.27
N SER A 524 29.34 20.96 48.46
CA SER A 524 29.48 22.01 49.48
C SER A 524 30.29 23.20 48.96
N ILE A 525 31.44 22.92 48.32
CA ILE A 525 32.29 23.93 47.68
C ILE A 525 31.46 24.71 46.66
N LEU A 526 30.87 24.04 45.67
CA LEU A 526 30.11 24.75 44.64
C LEU A 526 28.95 25.58 45.22
N ASN A 527 28.25 25.07 46.24
CA ASN A 527 27.15 25.79 46.89
C ASN A 527 27.62 27.04 47.64
N GLU A 528 28.79 27.00 48.28
CA GLU A 528 29.37 28.17 48.94
C GLU A 528 29.62 29.30 47.92
N TYR A 529 30.26 28.98 46.81
CA TYR A 529 30.58 29.95 45.76
C TYR A 529 29.34 30.38 44.97
N TYR A 530 28.34 29.50 44.82
CA TYR A 530 27.05 29.86 44.21
C TYR A 530 26.31 30.91 45.05
N LYS A 531 26.32 30.78 46.38
CA LYS A 531 25.74 31.78 47.30
C LYS A 531 26.42 33.14 47.21
N LYS A 532 27.73 33.15 46.96
CA LYS A 532 28.53 34.38 46.75
C LYS A 532 28.32 35.00 45.37
N GLY A 533 27.70 34.28 44.43
CA GLY A 533 27.50 34.71 43.05
C GLY A 533 28.71 34.48 42.14
N ASP A 534 29.74 33.81 42.65
CA ASP A 534 31.00 33.54 41.95
C ASP A 534 30.87 32.43 40.90
N VAL A 535 29.86 31.56 41.03
CA VAL A 535 29.51 30.53 40.03
C VAL A 535 28.00 30.55 39.75
N LYS A 536 27.59 30.16 38.55
CA LYS A 536 26.20 30.19 38.07
C LYS A 536 25.84 28.91 37.32
N LYS A 537 24.58 28.47 37.47
CA LYS A 537 24.03 27.29 36.77
C LYS A 537 23.52 27.67 35.36
N THR A 538 24.30 28.45 34.61
CA THR A 538 23.89 29.00 33.31
C THR A 538 24.93 28.69 32.24
N SER A 539 24.51 28.62 30.98
CA SER A 539 25.42 28.37 29.85
C SER A 539 26.61 29.34 29.85
N GLY A 540 27.81 28.80 29.63
CA GLY A 540 29.08 29.55 29.65
C GLY A 540 29.80 29.58 31.01
N ASP A 541 29.12 29.21 32.10
CA ASP A 541 29.76 28.99 33.40
C ASP A 541 30.47 27.63 33.44
N ALA A 542 31.60 27.51 34.13
CA ALA A 542 32.33 26.25 34.26
C ALA A 542 31.49 25.11 34.89
N THR A 543 30.46 25.46 35.67
CA THR A 543 29.53 24.53 36.31
C THR A 543 28.33 24.14 35.43
N SER A 544 28.19 24.73 34.23
CA SER A 544 27.16 24.32 33.26
C SER A 544 27.34 22.87 32.81
N TYR A 545 26.25 22.25 32.36
CA TYR A 545 26.26 20.86 31.90
C TYR A 545 27.26 20.65 30.75
N GLU A 546 27.26 21.53 29.74
CA GLU A 546 28.13 21.41 28.57
C GLU A 546 29.62 21.51 28.95
N ASN A 547 29.97 22.44 29.85
CA ASN A 547 31.35 22.61 30.29
C ASN A 547 31.80 21.51 31.26
N LEU A 548 30.89 20.95 32.06
CA LEU A 548 31.13 19.73 32.83
C LEU A 548 31.48 18.55 31.90
N LEU A 549 30.70 18.33 30.83
CA LEU A 549 30.98 17.28 29.85
C LEU A 549 32.34 17.46 29.18
N ALA A 550 32.66 18.68 28.75
CA ALA A 550 33.92 19.00 28.10
C ALA A 550 35.13 18.80 29.04
N SER A 551 34.99 19.22 30.31
CA SER A 551 36.01 19.04 31.34
C SER A 551 36.33 17.57 31.59
N PHE A 552 35.30 16.72 31.59
CA PHE A 552 35.45 15.29 31.82
C PHE A 552 36.09 14.56 30.63
N ASP A 553 35.66 14.84 29.40
CA ASP A 553 36.24 14.21 28.20
C ASP A 553 37.74 14.49 28.10
N LEU A 554 38.13 15.73 28.36
CA LEU A 554 39.54 16.10 28.42
C LEU A 554 40.28 15.37 29.55
N TYR A 555 39.72 15.31 30.76
CA TYR A 555 40.30 14.57 31.88
C TYR A 555 40.61 13.11 31.49
N ASN A 556 39.69 12.43 30.81
CA ASN A 556 39.91 11.08 30.31
C ASN A 556 41.04 10.99 29.27
N GLN A 557 41.13 11.96 28.35
CA GLN A 557 42.21 12.02 27.38
C GLN A 557 43.55 12.24 28.07
N LEU A 558 43.63 13.12 29.06
CA LEU A 558 44.83 13.37 29.86
C LEU A 558 45.26 12.11 30.64
N ASN A 559 44.32 11.41 31.27
CA ASN A 559 44.61 10.14 31.95
C ASN A 559 45.04 9.04 30.99
N LYS A 560 44.45 8.96 29.79
CA LYS A 560 44.91 8.04 28.75
C LYS A 560 46.35 8.33 28.35
N VAL A 561 46.68 9.61 28.11
CA VAL A 561 48.04 10.02 27.79
C VAL A 561 49.00 9.69 28.94
N LYS A 562 48.66 10.00 30.20
CA LYS A 562 49.49 9.64 31.37
C LYS A 562 49.74 8.14 31.46
N ARG A 563 48.72 7.30 31.22
CA ARG A 563 48.86 5.84 31.16
C ARG A 563 49.78 5.38 30.02
N ASP A 564 49.65 5.99 28.84
CA ASP A 564 50.52 5.69 27.69
C ASP A 564 51.99 6.07 27.96
N PHE A 565 52.25 7.00 28.89
CA PHE A 565 53.59 7.41 29.34
C PHE A 565 54.01 6.80 30.70
N ASN A 566 53.30 5.78 31.20
CA ASN A 566 53.65 5.02 32.41
C ASN A 566 53.67 5.83 33.73
N TYR A 567 52.92 6.93 33.78
CA TYR A 567 52.71 7.72 34.99
C TYR A 567 51.54 7.19 35.82
N HIS A 568 51.60 7.35 37.15
CA HIS A 568 50.58 6.86 38.09
C HIS A 568 49.21 7.52 37.86
N ASP A 569 48.12 6.74 37.98
CA ASP A 569 46.75 7.25 37.96
C ASP A 569 46.48 8.15 39.19
N VAL A 570 45.70 9.22 39.02
CA VAL A 570 45.44 10.26 40.06
C VAL A 570 44.19 9.92 40.88
N ASP A 571 44.24 10.14 42.20
CA ASP A 571 43.15 9.82 43.15
C ASP A 571 42.18 11.00 43.43
N THR A 572 40.90 10.64 43.58
CA THR A 572 39.67 11.41 43.94
C THR A 572 39.42 12.78 43.28
N ASN A 573 38.85 12.74 42.07
CA ASN A 573 38.60 13.93 41.25
C ASN A 573 37.46 14.84 41.68
N LEU A 574 36.41 14.37 42.37
CA LEU A 574 35.16 15.15 42.46
C LEU A 574 35.35 16.47 43.23
N THR A 575 36.01 16.42 44.39
CA THR A 575 36.31 17.63 45.20
C THR A 575 37.23 18.57 44.44
N ILE A 576 38.26 18.03 43.78
CA ILE A 576 39.21 18.85 43.02
C ILE A 576 38.54 19.44 41.76
N MET A 577 37.60 18.74 41.15
CA MET A 577 36.80 19.18 40.01
C MET A 577 35.86 20.31 40.39
N ALA A 578 35.28 20.27 41.58
CA ALA A 578 34.54 21.41 42.12
C ALA A 578 35.44 22.63 42.37
N LYS A 579 36.60 22.46 43.03
CA LYS A 579 37.57 23.55 43.26
C LYS A 579 38.03 24.19 41.95
N ALA A 580 38.33 23.35 40.98
CA ALA A 580 38.68 23.71 39.61
C ALA A 580 37.63 24.59 38.92
N MET A 581 36.37 24.15 38.93
CA MET A 581 35.25 24.89 38.33
C MET A 581 35.06 26.27 38.98
N VAL A 582 35.22 26.36 40.30
CA VAL A 582 35.21 27.63 41.01
C VAL A 582 36.34 28.55 40.54
N SER A 583 37.56 28.02 40.44
CA SER A 583 38.74 28.77 39.98
C SER A 583 38.54 29.32 38.57
N CYS A 584 37.95 28.52 37.66
CA CYS A 584 37.63 28.91 36.29
C CYS A 584 36.74 30.17 36.22
N ASN A 585 35.73 30.29 37.10
CA ASN A 585 34.80 31.42 37.05
C ASN A 585 35.36 32.72 37.65
N ARG A 586 36.30 32.65 38.61
CA ARG A 586 36.92 33.83 39.22
C ARG A 586 37.82 34.60 38.23
N ASN A 587 38.50 33.88 37.33
CA ASN A 587 39.34 34.49 36.28
C ASN A 587 38.54 35.31 35.24
N VAL A 588 37.22 35.11 35.13
CA VAL A 588 36.36 35.85 34.17
C VAL A 588 36.08 37.29 34.63
N TYR A 589 36.23 37.60 35.93
CA TYR A 589 35.75 38.87 36.51
C TYR A 589 36.78 39.71 37.27
N SER A 590 38.04 39.28 37.46
CA SER A 590 39.05 40.13 38.13
C SER A 590 40.32 40.32 37.32
N SER A 591 40.53 41.55 36.85
CA SER A 591 41.81 42.06 36.41
C SER A 591 42.75 42.26 37.61
N ASN A 592 43.41 41.21 38.12
CA ASN A 592 44.70 41.35 38.81
C ASN A 592 45.37 40.01 39.15
N LYS A 593 46.58 39.86 38.58
CA LYS A 593 47.87 39.61 39.26
C LYS A 593 47.93 38.44 40.24
N ASN A 594 48.15 37.24 39.70
CA ASN A 594 49.14 36.25 40.17
C ASN A 594 48.94 34.84 39.58
N THR A 595 48.06 34.66 38.60
CA THR A 595 47.92 33.40 37.86
C THR A 595 48.80 33.39 36.61
N PHE A 596 50.05 32.95 36.82
CA PHE A 596 50.98 32.32 35.87
C PHE A 596 51.27 32.98 34.50
N SER A 597 52.56 33.20 34.29
CA SER A 597 53.26 33.59 33.05
C SER A 597 53.08 32.58 31.90
N ILE A 598 51.85 32.36 31.43
CA ILE A 598 51.51 31.47 30.31
C ILE A 598 51.06 32.31 29.10
N THR A 599 51.55 33.54 28.99
CA THR A 599 51.00 34.56 28.08
C THR A 599 51.60 34.53 26.67
N GLU A 600 52.54 33.64 26.33
CA GLU A 600 53.29 33.75 25.06
C GLU A 600 53.13 32.63 24.02
N ASP A 601 52.57 31.43 24.32
CA ASP A 601 52.78 30.26 23.41
C ASP A 601 51.56 29.61 22.71
N LEU A 602 50.38 30.25 22.68
CA LEU A 602 49.21 29.71 21.94
C LEU A 602 48.76 30.66 20.82
N TYR A 603 49.57 30.81 19.78
CA TYR A 603 49.18 31.52 18.56
C TYR A 603 49.20 30.59 17.34
N SER A 604 48.17 29.76 17.18
CA SER A 604 47.89 29.06 15.91
C SER A 604 46.89 29.80 15.01
N GLY A 605 46.27 30.89 15.50
CA GLY A 605 45.25 31.65 14.76
C GLY A 605 43.85 31.04 14.78
N GLU A 606 43.64 29.89 15.42
CA GLU A 606 42.34 29.21 15.45
C GLU A 606 41.42 29.67 16.59
N LYS A 607 40.11 29.82 16.29
CA LYS A 607 39.12 30.50 17.16
C LYS A 607 38.65 29.69 18.38
N ASN A 608 38.88 28.38 18.39
CA ASN A 608 38.38 27.49 19.42
C ASN A 608 39.45 26.42 19.73
N PRO A 609 40.17 26.50 20.86
CA PRO A 609 41.25 25.57 21.18
C PRO A 609 40.81 24.11 21.34
N ILE A 610 39.55 23.88 21.74
CA ILE A 610 38.95 22.53 21.84
C ILE A 610 38.66 21.98 20.44
N GLU A 611 38.17 22.82 19.53
CA GLU A 611 37.91 22.46 18.14
C GLU A 611 39.21 22.33 17.33
N TYR A 612 40.23 23.16 17.59
CA TYR A 612 41.59 22.95 17.09
C TYR A 612 42.12 21.62 17.60
N TRP A 613 42.04 21.30 18.89
CA TRP A 613 42.49 19.99 19.39
C TRP A 613 41.74 18.81 18.72
N TYR A 614 40.43 18.94 18.57
CA TYR A 614 39.57 17.92 17.93
C TYR A 614 39.79 17.78 16.42
N ASN A 615 40.08 18.87 15.70
CA ASN A 615 40.18 18.90 14.24
C ASN A 615 41.63 18.82 13.73
N ASP A 616 42.58 19.48 14.39
CA ASP A 616 43.93 19.73 13.88
C ASP A 616 45.05 19.34 14.88
N GLY A 617 44.96 19.77 16.14
CA GLY A 617 45.99 19.59 17.17
C GLY A 617 46.33 18.12 17.47
N LYS A 618 45.34 17.22 17.43
CA LYS A 618 45.57 15.78 17.52
C LYS A 618 46.36 15.25 16.31
N ALA A 619 46.03 15.70 15.10
CA ALA A 619 46.73 15.30 13.89
C ALA A 619 48.18 15.80 13.90
N VAL A 620 48.42 17.02 14.40
CA VAL A 620 49.76 17.58 14.61
C VAL A 620 50.56 16.78 15.65
N LEU A 621 49.93 16.38 16.76
CA LEU A 621 50.58 15.54 17.79
C LEU A 621 50.93 14.15 17.25
N ASP A 622 50.01 13.50 16.51
CA ASP A 622 50.24 12.19 15.90
C ASP A 622 51.36 12.25 14.84
N GLU A 623 51.42 13.33 14.07
CA GLU A 623 52.49 13.56 13.11
C GLU A 623 53.84 13.79 13.79
N LEU A 624 53.89 14.60 14.86
CA LEU A 624 55.10 14.80 15.63
C LEU A 624 55.60 13.51 16.27
N LYS A 625 54.73 12.66 16.81
CA LYS A 625 55.11 11.32 17.31
C LYS A 625 55.71 10.44 16.21
N LYS A 626 55.19 10.52 14.98
CA LYS A 626 55.77 9.82 13.82
C LYS A 626 57.14 10.38 13.42
N ILE A 627 57.32 11.69 13.49
CA ILE A 627 58.61 12.34 13.21
C ILE A 627 59.62 11.99 14.31
N GLU A 628 59.23 12.07 15.58
CA GLU A 628 60.03 11.71 16.75
C GLU A 628 60.51 10.26 16.69
N GLY A 629 59.65 9.33 16.24
CA GLY A 629 60.03 7.93 16.03
C GLY A 629 61.21 7.72 15.05
N LYS A 630 61.54 8.70 14.19
CA LYS A 630 62.73 8.66 13.33
C LYS A 630 64.03 8.94 14.11
N TYR A 631 63.92 9.58 15.26
CA TYR A 631 65.03 9.94 16.14
C TYR A 631 65.14 9.01 17.35
N TYR A 632 64.65 7.77 17.24
CA TYR A 632 64.60 6.77 18.33
C TYR A 632 65.96 6.44 18.97
N ASN A 633 67.08 6.73 18.29
CA ASN A 633 68.44 6.54 18.81
C ASN A 633 68.94 7.71 19.69
N TYR A 634 68.17 8.79 19.81
CA TYR A 634 68.51 9.92 20.66
C TYR A 634 67.75 9.85 21.99
N PRO A 635 68.31 10.42 23.08
CA PRO A 635 67.56 10.66 24.31
C PRO A 635 66.25 11.40 24.01
N GLU A 636 65.16 11.01 24.68
CA GLU A 636 63.79 11.42 24.37
C GLU A 636 63.62 12.95 24.24
N TYR A 637 64.27 13.74 25.11
CA TYR A 637 64.20 15.20 25.04
C TYR A 637 64.87 15.77 23.77
N ILE A 638 65.95 15.14 23.29
CA ILE A 638 66.63 15.52 22.04
C ILE A 638 65.80 15.09 20.82
N ALA A 639 65.25 13.86 20.84
CA ALA A 639 64.37 13.36 19.78
C ALA A 639 63.17 14.28 19.53
N LYS A 640 62.59 14.84 20.60
CA LYS A 640 61.47 15.79 20.54
C LYS A 640 61.85 17.15 19.99
N ASP A 641 63.00 17.70 20.41
CA ASP A 641 63.49 18.97 19.87
C ASP A 641 63.79 18.85 18.36
N LEU A 642 64.40 17.74 17.95
CA LEU A 642 64.61 17.41 16.54
C LEU A 642 63.30 17.24 15.78
N ALA A 643 62.28 16.61 16.38
CA ALA A 643 60.97 16.46 15.78
C ALA A 643 60.25 17.79 15.57
N ARG A 644 60.30 18.71 16.54
CA ARG A 644 59.73 20.06 16.43
C ARG A 644 60.42 20.88 15.34
N LYS A 645 61.75 20.85 15.29
CA LYS A 645 62.54 21.51 14.24
C LYS A 645 62.23 20.96 12.85
N GLU A 646 62.09 19.65 12.73
CA GLU A 646 61.76 18.97 11.48
C GLU A 646 60.31 19.27 11.05
N TYR A 647 59.37 19.31 11.99
CA TYR A 647 57.99 19.73 11.72
C TYR A 647 57.92 21.17 11.21
N LYS A 648 58.64 22.10 11.87
CA LYS A 648 58.76 23.50 11.42
C LYS A 648 59.35 23.59 10.02
N ARG A 649 60.34 22.74 9.70
CA ARG A 649 60.95 22.67 8.36
C ARG A 649 59.96 22.19 7.31
N ILE A 650 59.13 21.18 7.62
CA ILE A 650 58.15 20.61 6.69
C ILE A 650 57.00 21.58 6.43
N HIS A 651 56.48 22.21 7.48
CA HIS A 651 55.22 22.96 7.42
C HIS A 651 55.39 24.48 7.41
N GLY A 652 56.62 24.98 7.54
CA GLY A 652 56.94 26.40 7.51
C GLY A 652 56.45 27.21 8.73
N LYS A 653 55.90 26.53 9.74
CA LYS A 653 55.38 27.12 10.98
C LYS A 653 55.73 26.25 12.18
N GLU A 654 55.95 26.86 13.34
CA GLU A 654 56.18 26.12 14.58
C GLU A 654 55.00 25.20 14.89
N SER A 655 55.27 24.02 15.44
CA SER A 655 54.21 23.17 15.98
C SER A 655 53.62 23.86 17.20
N VAL A 656 52.45 24.46 17.06
CA VAL A 656 51.70 25.05 18.18
C VAL A 656 51.03 23.91 18.96
N ILE A 657 51.85 23.15 19.66
CA ILE A 657 51.48 22.24 20.75
C ILE A 657 51.64 22.94 22.11
N GLY A 658 52.09 24.21 22.07
CA GLY A 658 52.38 25.08 23.21
C GLY A 658 51.36 24.90 24.32
N ILE A 659 51.88 24.68 25.53
CA ILE A 659 51.18 24.51 26.79
C ILE A 659 50.58 23.12 27.06
N LEU A 660 49.84 22.47 26.15
CA LEU A 660 49.13 21.22 26.53
C LEU A 660 50.09 20.05 26.84
N VAL A 661 51.18 19.91 26.07
CA VAL A 661 52.20 18.87 26.30
C VAL A 661 53.14 19.24 27.45
N GLU A 662 53.47 20.51 27.64
CA GLU A 662 54.28 20.93 28.79
C GLU A 662 53.53 20.81 30.12
N LEU A 663 52.22 21.12 30.13
CA LEU A 663 51.32 20.83 31.25
C LEU A 663 51.28 19.33 31.57
N LEU A 664 51.25 18.46 30.55
CA LEU A 664 51.31 17.00 30.75
C LEU A 664 52.65 16.52 31.35
N TYR A 665 53.73 17.30 31.20
CA TYR A 665 55.07 16.97 31.69
C TYR A 665 55.38 17.54 33.08
N SER A 666 54.62 18.53 33.59
CA SER A 666 55.09 19.39 34.67
C SER A 666 54.41 19.30 36.03
N ASP A 667 53.38 18.46 36.29
CA ASP A 667 52.99 18.01 37.65
C ASP A 667 51.66 17.21 37.66
N ASP A 668 51.36 16.53 38.78
CA ASP A 668 50.26 15.57 38.92
C ASP A 668 48.82 16.15 39.07
N ASN A 669 48.60 17.46 38.89
CA ASN A 669 47.42 18.18 39.41
C ASN A 669 46.52 18.91 38.35
N PHE A 670 45.76 18.21 37.49
CA PHE A 670 44.90 18.86 36.45
C PHE A 670 43.48 18.25 36.32
N ILE A 671 42.38 19.06 36.46
CA ILE A 671 40.99 18.52 36.63
C ILE A 671 39.78 19.13 35.81
N ALA A 672 39.79 20.27 35.09
CA ALA A 672 38.69 20.85 34.24
C ALA A 672 39.06 21.99 33.22
N ILE A 673 38.37 22.14 32.07
CA ILE A 673 38.51 23.30 31.14
C ILE A 673 37.13 23.87 30.79
N ALA A 674 36.96 25.20 30.87
CA ALA A 674 35.75 25.91 30.45
C ALA A 674 36.02 27.11 29.52
N ARG A 675 35.02 27.48 28.70
CA ARG A 675 35.04 28.54 27.67
C ARG A 675 34.36 29.84 28.16
N ASN A 676 35.00 31.00 27.94
CA ASN A 676 34.42 32.34 28.18
C ASN A 676 33.66 32.86 26.93
N THR A 677 32.47 33.43 27.11
CA THR A 677 31.57 33.92 26.03
C THR A 677 31.45 35.44 25.93
N SER A 678 32.22 36.23 26.69
CA SER A 678 32.17 37.70 26.57
C SER A 678 32.98 38.21 25.36
N LYS A 679 32.32 39.05 24.54
CA LYS A 679 32.84 39.57 23.27
C LYS A 679 34.03 40.53 23.49
N ASN A 680 34.98 40.49 22.56
CA ASN A 680 36.17 41.34 22.41
C ASN A 680 37.33 41.07 23.36
N SER A 681 38.11 40.03 23.09
CA SER A 681 39.58 40.09 22.97
C SER A 681 40.15 38.69 22.77
N SER A 682 41.37 38.64 22.24
CA SER A 682 42.12 37.49 21.72
C SER A 682 42.60 36.49 22.77
N TYR A 683 41.96 36.40 23.95
CA TYR A 683 42.41 35.60 25.08
C TYR A 683 41.23 34.91 25.75
N ASN A 684 40.86 33.71 25.31
CA ASN A 684 39.67 33.03 25.86
C ASN A 684 39.84 31.50 25.95
N THR A 685 40.71 31.01 26.82
CA THR A 685 40.61 29.71 27.54
C THR A 685 41.56 29.76 28.76
N PHE A 686 41.37 28.86 29.75
CA PHE A 686 42.23 28.47 30.90
C PHE A 686 41.81 29.07 32.28
N CYS A 687 41.75 28.33 33.40
CA CYS A 687 42.72 27.35 33.91
C CYS A 687 42.13 26.28 34.85
N LEU A 688 42.97 25.25 35.10
CA LEU A 688 43.06 24.56 36.40
C LEU A 688 44.37 24.91 37.06
N ASN A 689 44.28 25.25 38.33
CA ASN A 689 45.26 24.82 39.29
C ASN A 689 44.46 24.15 40.40
N ALA A 690 44.73 22.88 40.71
CA ALA A 690 44.36 22.40 42.04
C ALA A 690 45.30 23.15 42.98
N GLU A 691 44.76 23.94 43.92
CA GLU A 691 45.59 24.54 44.97
C GLU A 691 46.46 23.44 45.57
N SER A 692 47.78 23.53 45.35
CA SER A 692 48.73 22.84 46.20
C SER A 692 48.64 23.56 47.54
N ASP A 693 47.77 23.09 48.42
CA ASP A 693 47.79 23.56 49.80
C ASP A 693 49.23 23.37 50.30
N GLU A 694 49.89 24.48 50.58
CA GLU A 694 51.17 24.51 51.28
C GLU A 694 50.97 23.71 52.58
N VAL A 695 51.71 22.60 52.70
CA VAL A 695 52.12 21.85 53.91
C VAL A 695 52.15 20.34 53.62
N SER A 696 53.30 19.91 53.10
CA SER A 696 54.05 18.69 53.49
C SER A 696 53.39 17.31 53.58
N GLU A 697 52.22 17.03 53.01
CA GLU A 697 51.78 15.63 52.83
C GLU A 697 51.30 15.40 51.40
N LYS A 698 52.19 14.89 50.54
CA LYS A 698 51.78 14.23 49.29
C LYS A 698 50.78 13.12 49.68
N PRO A 699 49.54 13.11 49.20
CA PRO A 699 48.61 12.04 49.50
C PRO A 699 49.18 10.75 48.90
N LYS A 700 49.74 9.89 49.73
CA LYS A 700 50.09 8.52 49.36
C LYS A 700 48.86 7.66 49.58
N SER A 701 47.94 7.61 48.63
CA SER A 701 46.86 6.62 48.63
C SER A 701 47.24 5.42 47.76
N LYS A 702 46.84 4.23 48.22
CA LYS A 702 47.07 2.96 47.54
C LYS A 702 46.17 2.89 46.32
N HIS A 703 46.78 2.69 45.15
CA HIS A 703 46.14 2.43 43.86
C HIS A 703 45.07 1.35 43.91
N GLU A 704 43.81 1.76 44.02
CA GLU A 704 42.67 0.95 43.60
C GLU A 704 42.11 1.53 42.30
N LYS A 705 42.10 0.70 41.25
CA LYS A 705 41.55 1.07 39.94
C LYS A 705 40.07 1.40 40.10
N HIS A 706 39.70 2.65 39.84
CA HIS A 706 38.36 3.13 40.04
C HIS A 706 37.67 3.42 38.69
N ASP A 707 37.00 2.40 38.14
CA ASP A 707 36.21 2.43 36.91
C ASP A 707 34.83 3.10 37.13
N TRP A 708 34.82 4.33 37.63
CA TRP A 708 33.61 5.16 37.59
C TRP A 708 33.47 5.76 36.18
N ASN A 709 32.52 5.25 35.39
CA ASN A 709 32.40 5.61 33.98
C ASN A 709 31.34 6.72 33.78
N PHE A 710 31.75 7.92 33.39
CA PHE A 710 30.89 9.05 33.03
C PHE A 710 30.00 8.80 31.81
N ASP A 711 30.32 7.81 30.97
CA ASP A 711 29.37 7.31 29.97
C ASP A 711 28.05 6.90 30.63
N LYS A 712 28.09 6.47 31.91
CA LYS A 712 26.90 6.17 32.71
C LYS A 712 26.14 7.45 33.06
N TYR A 713 26.82 8.56 33.38
CA TYR A 713 26.15 9.86 33.60
C TYR A 713 25.55 10.40 32.30
N LYS A 714 26.31 10.31 31.19
CA LYS A 714 25.87 10.69 29.85
C LYS A 714 24.62 9.90 29.44
N ARG A 715 24.61 8.57 29.62
CA ARG A 715 23.43 7.74 29.36
C ARG A 715 22.19 8.16 30.15
N VAL A 716 22.34 8.63 31.39
CA VAL A 716 21.20 9.09 32.21
C VAL A 716 20.88 10.59 32.04
N THR A 717 21.57 11.29 31.13
CA THR A 717 21.35 12.70 30.79
C THR A 717 21.18 12.93 29.29
N ASP A 718 21.11 11.86 28.50
CA ASP A 718 20.91 11.89 27.07
C ASP A 718 19.48 11.41 26.76
N GLU A 719 18.66 12.33 26.26
CA GLU A 719 17.25 12.10 25.98
C GLU A 719 17.05 10.95 24.98
N TYR A 720 17.91 10.86 23.96
CA TYR A 720 17.80 9.84 22.93
C TYR A 720 18.02 8.45 23.52
N TYR A 721 19.08 8.26 24.32
CA TYR A 721 19.34 6.96 24.95
C TYR A 721 18.24 6.57 25.95
N LEU A 722 17.73 7.52 26.73
CA LEU A 722 16.66 7.25 27.70
C LEU A 722 15.34 6.86 27.03
N LEU A 723 14.94 7.57 25.97
CA LEU A 723 13.72 7.24 25.22
C LEU A 723 13.85 5.89 24.52
N HIS A 724 15.03 5.58 23.98
CA HIS A 724 15.29 4.29 23.34
C HIS A 724 15.26 3.13 24.36
N ASP A 725 15.95 3.27 25.50
CA ASP A 725 15.93 2.25 26.57
C ASP A 725 14.52 2.03 27.14
N LYS A 726 13.71 3.09 27.21
CA LYS A 726 12.30 3.02 27.60
C LYS A 726 11.48 2.22 26.59
N GLU A 727 11.59 2.58 25.32
CA GLU A 727 10.87 1.91 24.23
C GLU A 727 11.22 0.42 24.17
N ASP A 728 12.50 0.06 24.30
CA ASP A 728 12.95 -1.32 24.31
C ASP A 728 12.34 -2.13 25.46
N ALA A 729 12.35 -1.58 26.68
CA ALA A 729 11.77 -2.23 27.85
C ALA A 729 10.24 -2.39 27.72
N GLU A 730 9.54 -1.34 27.28
CA GLU A 730 8.09 -1.39 27.06
C GLU A 730 7.71 -2.40 25.97
N ASN A 731 8.46 -2.43 24.86
CA ASN A 731 8.21 -3.35 23.77
C ASN A 731 8.49 -4.80 24.18
N TRP A 732 9.54 -5.04 24.96
CA TRP A 732 9.81 -6.37 25.50
C TRP A 732 8.67 -6.84 26.43
N ILE A 733 8.20 -5.99 27.35
CA ILE A 733 7.09 -6.32 28.26
C ILE A 733 5.81 -6.62 27.47
N LYS A 734 5.47 -5.77 26.49
CA LYS A 734 4.30 -5.96 25.61
C LYS A 734 4.37 -7.28 24.85
N ARG A 735 5.54 -7.68 24.32
CA ARG A 735 5.72 -8.96 23.64
C ARG A 735 5.44 -10.13 24.57
N VAL A 736 6.05 -10.15 25.76
CA VAL A 736 5.85 -11.23 26.73
C VAL A 736 4.38 -11.34 27.16
N GLU A 737 3.68 -10.23 27.34
CA GLU A 737 2.26 -10.23 27.69
C GLU A 737 1.34 -10.64 26.53
N SER A 738 1.69 -10.25 25.30
CA SER A 738 0.98 -10.69 24.10
C SER A 738 1.09 -12.19 23.91
N ASP A 739 2.32 -12.72 24.02
CA ASP A 739 2.63 -14.14 23.91
C ASP A 739 1.92 -14.99 24.97
N LYS A 740 1.73 -14.43 26.18
CA LYS A 740 0.93 -15.06 27.23
C LYS A 740 -0.55 -15.09 26.87
N LYS A 741 -1.12 -13.95 26.44
CA LYS A 741 -2.53 -13.86 26.04
C LYS A 741 -2.87 -14.77 24.88
N GLU A 742 -1.97 -14.91 23.91
CA GLU A 742 -2.15 -15.80 22.77
C GLU A 742 -2.22 -17.27 23.20
N ARG A 743 -1.30 -17.70 24.08
CA ARG A 743 -1.31 -19.05 24.68
C ARG A 743 -2.56 -19.29 25.54
N GLU A 744 -2.97 -18.33 26.35
CA GLU A 744 -4.21 -18.41 27.14
C GLU A 744 -5.45 -18.61 26.26
N LYS A 745 -5.52 -17.89 25.14
CA LYS A 745 -6.59 -18.04 24.16
C LYS A 745 -6.54 -19.42 23.50
N GLU A 746 -5.37 -19.89 23.06
CA GLU A 746 -5.24 -21.22 22.46
C GLU A 746 -5.62 -22.32 23.46
N MET A 747 -5.29 -22.17 24.75
CA MET A 747 -5.69 -23.11 25.80
C MET A 747 -7.21 -23.12 26.00
N GLU A 748 -7.84 -21.95 25.95
CA GLU A 748 -9.30 -21.82 26.06
C GLU A 748 -10.01 -22.42 24.84
N ASP A 749 -9.47 -22.22 23.64
CA ASP A 749 -9.96 -22.84 22.41
C ASP A 749 -9.85 -24.38 22.52
N LEU A 750 -8.72 -24.91 22.99
CA LEU A 750 -8.56 -26.35 23.22
C LEU A 750 -9.55 -26.91 24.26
N LYS A 751 -9.79 -26.21 25.39
CA LYS A 751 -10.78 -26.60 26.41
C LYS A 751 -12.20 -26.64 25.84
N ASN A 752 -12.53 -25.66 25.01
CA ASN A 752 -13.84 -25.57 24.36
C ASN A 752 -13.97 -26.48 23.13
N HIS A 753 -12.92 -27.29 22.87
CA HIS A 753 -12.82 -28.18 21.73
C HIS A 753 -13.01 -27.43 20.40
N GLU A 754 -12.52 -26.20 20.35
CA GLU A 754 -12.56 -25.31 19.21
C GLU A 754 -11.31 -25.49 18.37
N ASP A 755 -11.45 -26.14 17.23
CA ASP A 755 -10.40 -26.27 16.25
C ASP A 755 -10.85 -25.72 14.90
N TYR A 756 -10.01 -25.88 13.89
CA TYR A 756 -10.32 -25.45 12.53
C TYR A 756 -11.63 -26.07 12.01
N GLU A 757 -11.90 -27.33 12.34
CA GLU A 757 -13.05 -28.06 11.83
C GLU A 757 -14.34 -27.60 12.50
N THR A 758 -14.33 -27.39 13.82
CA THR A 758 -15.50 -26.85 14.53
C THR A 758 -15.81 -25.41 14.09
N HIS A 759 -14.78 -24.59 13.84
CA HIS A 759 -14.94 -23.26 13.27
C HIS A 759 -15.53 -23.32 11.86
N ARG A 760 -15.00 -24.21 11.00
CA ARG A 760 -15.52 -24.39 9.63
C ARG A 760 -17.00 -24.75 9.65
N ILE A 761 -17.41 -25.69 10.49
CA ILE A 761 -18.81 -26.15 10.56
C ILE A 761 -19.72 -25.03 11.09
N ARG A 762 -19.28 -24.25 12.09
CA ARG A 762 -20.04 -23.08 12.59
C ARG A 762 -20.19 -21.97 11.56
N GLU A 763 -19.15 -21.69 10.80
CA GLU A 763 -19.23 -20.73 9.70
C GLU A 763 -20.20 -21.21 8.62
N LEU A 764 -20.21 -22.51 8.29
CA LEU A 764 -21.20 -23.07 7.37
C LEU A 764 -22.64 -22.93 7.91
N ILE A 765 -22.86 -23.16 9.21
CA ILE A 765 -24.16 -22.94 9.86
C ILE A 765 -24.56 -21.48 9.72
N LYS A 766 -23.70 -20.55 10.13
CA LYS A 766 -23.96 -19.10 10.12
C LYS A 766 -24.25 -18.58 8.72
N ILE A 767 -23.44 -18.95 7.72
CA ILE A 767 -23.68 -18.59 6.32
C ILE A 767 -25.05 -19.10 5.86
N THR A 768 -25.41 -20.33 6.25
CA THR A 768 -26.70 -20.92 5.89
C THR A 768 -27.87 -20.22 6.60
N GLU A 769 -27.70 -19.79 7.86
CA GLU A 769 -28.69 -19.01 8.61
C GLU A 769 -28.91 -17.62 7.99
N ASP A 770 -27.83 -16.93 7.63
CA ASP A 770 -27.87 -15.63 6.94
C ASP A 770 -28.57 -15.74 5.57
N ASP A 771 -28.31 -16.83 4.83
CA ASP A 771 -28.99 -17.13 3.58
C ASP A 771 -30.49 -17.39 3.77
N ILE A 772 -30.86 -18.15 4.80
CA ILE A 772 -32.28 -18.37 5.14
C ILE A 772 -32.96 -17.05 5.49
N ALA A 773 -32.38 -16.21 6.36
CA ALA A 773 -32.97 -14.94 6.76
C ALA A 773 -33.19 -14.01 5.56
N ARG A 774 -32.24 -13.99 4.61
CA ARG A 774 -32.33 -13.26 3.35
C ARG A 774 -33.49 -13.78 2.48
N TRP A 775 -33.56 -15.08 2.26
CA TRP A 775 -34.61 -15.69 1.44
C TRP A 775 -35.99 -15.55 2.08
N GLU A 776 -36.13 -15.68 3.40
CA GLU A 776 -37.39 -15.47 4.12
C GLU A 776 -37.91 -14.04 3.91
N LYS A 777 -37.02 -13.04 3.95
CA LYS A 777 -37.37 -11.64 3.66
C LYS A 777 -37.82 -11.43 2.21
N GLU A 778 -37.15 -12.06 1.26
CA GLU A 778 -37.51 -11.99 -0.17
C GLU A 778 -38.86 -12.67 -0.44
N ILE A 779 -39.08 -13.88 0.09
CA ILE A 779 -40.35 -14.61 -0.06
C ILE A 779 -41.49 -13.86 0.62
N GLN A 780 -41.27 -13.24 1.77
CA GLN A 780 -42.31 -12.46 2.44
C GLN A 780 -42.75 -11.26 1.58
N LYS A 781 -41.81 -10.60 0.90
CA LYS A 781 -42.10 -9.54 -0.06
C LYS A 781 -42.86 -10.06 -1.29
N ASP A 782 -42.46 -11.22 -1.79
CA ASP A 782 -43.14 -11.88 -2.91
C ASP A 782 -44.58 -12.28 -2.53
N LYS A 783 -44.80 -12.83 -1.33
CA LYS A 783 -46.13 -13.17 -0.78
C LYS A 783 -47.04 -11.95 -0.68
N GLN A 784 -46.52 -10.84 -0.13
CA GLN A 784 -47.29 -9.58 -0.04
C GLN A 784 -47.67 -9.04 -1.42
N THR A 785 -46.76 -9.16 -2.39
CA THR A 785 -47.02 -8.71 -3.77
C THR A 785 -48.01 -9.63 -4.47
N TYR A 786 -47.90 -10.94 -4.25
CA TYR A 786 -48.80 -11.96 -4.77
C TYR A 786 -50.23 -11.75 -4.28
N GLU A 787 -50.44 -11.53 -2.98
CA GLU A 787 -51.78 -11.27 -2.41
C GLU A 787 -52.37 -9.91 -2.85
N LYS A 788 -51.54 -8.90 -3.19
CA LYS A 788 -52.03 -7.64 -3.78
C LYS A 788 -52.47 -7.79 -5.24
N LEU A 789 -51.87 -8.73 -5.97
CA LEU A 789 -52.19 -8.99 -7.39
C LEU A 789 -53.35 -9.97 -7.56
N LYS A 790 -53.52 -10.87 -6.58
CA LYS A 790 -54.65 -11.78 -6.45
C LYS A 790 -55.93 -11.00 -6.16
#